data_AF-A0A7X6XN82-F1
#
_entry.id   AF-A0A7X6XN82-F1
#
_cell.length_a   1.000
_cell.length_b   1.000
_cell.length_c   1.000
_cell.angle_alpha   90.00
_cell.angle_beta   90.00
_cell.angle_gamma   90.00
#
_symmetry.space_group_name_H-M   'P 1'
#
loop_
_entity.id
_entity.type
_entity.pdbx_description
1 polymer ?
#
loop_
_entity_poly.entity_id
_entity_poly.type
_entity_poly.pdbx_seq_one_letter_code
_entity_poly.pdbx_strand_id
1 'polypeptide(L)'
;MRGSDMQAELSRQHGPVGAPVVARWSAARRRLAGAAAPAGQHGERGTTLLEILVVSVVLLVGILTVIRIFPVGFDIVTRSGYITLANRYCQTWLGELRANPSLLPDGVLPAVYLQNPVNQSRWPINSHVRPTDLEPRTTLAGDEGLRDLRNSVFQFRKIHQLTVRVPRAGYDSGGQQVARVVLPFAPMEYYPQHTPQLTSDYYDMLTVYSLRPYYRVDYDNLGRYAGRDGYYALSPDEDEAATVRTLHFSSVGYPRTFKLDYAVRQEGTANPDVESLTQKIIYVAAGEEQAREFGTGSFVELGDAGGSPRLEFIWGSEVVRRRFRDVEAEASSTDPYWYLLADKTVGLLELAGDTAGQQIGIDYSVMDWQILHDDVDVPLDPDPGQDAVLPDPADQYAWVKLSFPFIIRDINEPIGDGDDPDDPSDSFDPRPAMQQPVFLQNIDPNSPDYGKVIDADGTYGGKRTWTFDDPVRGTDHSQAGRIGLRVARFNQPGAEIRRVRIYYRTLDGFAAQVLKPYATYSNAEYWAANEPRFDRYLLRAVGSEWWLYFTLADVGHSVSVDYTYEDGQALRKVVGEMHTITETRDGTLGYVRLNVPGGGQIRSIDSVRGMSLEVRVVWPTRGEVNRVYDILTTGWSGAAPFFWRDDESGVLQMQRVTAAVAKPLEY
;
A
#
# COMPACT_ATOMS: atom_id res chain seq x y z
N MET A 1 21.50 34.52 31.33
CA MET A 1 20.26 34.39 32.12
C MET A 1 19.76 32.96 31.96
N ARG A 2 19.52 32.27 33.08
CA ARG A 2 19.28 30.82 33.18
C ARG A 2 17.82 30.48 32.86
N GLY A 3 17.60 29.43 32.08
CA GLY A 3 16.29 28.82 31.81
C GLY A 3 15.97 27.72 32.81
N SER A 4 15.62 28.08 34.04
CA SER A 4 15.21 27.15 35.10
C SER A 4 13.77 27.32 35.60
N ASP A 5 13.01 28.30 35.09
CA ASP A 5 11.76 28.73 35.76
C ASP A 5 10.47 28.26 35.05
N MET A 6 10.57 27.44 34.00
CA MET A 6 9.38 27.00 33.25
C MET A 6 8.83 25.63 33.66
N GLN A 7 9.45 24.94 34.63
CA GLN A 7 8.98 23.64 35.15
C GLN A 7 8.20 23.74 36.48
N ALA A 8 8.12 24.91 37.11
CA ALA A 8 7.45 25.06 38.40
C ALA A 8 5.94 25.39 38.32
N GLU A 9 5.42 25.83 37.17
CA GLU A 9 4.03 26.30 37.05
C GLU A 9 3.04 25.22 36.58
N LEU A 10 3.52 24.09 36.04
CA LEU A 10 2.67 22.99 35.53
C LEU A 10 2.28 21.95 36.59
N SER A 11 2.73 22.07 37.84
CA SER A 11 2.49 21.11 38.92
C SER A 11 1.38 21.50 39.92
N ARG A 12 0.58 22.55 39.64
CA ARG A 12 -0.46 23.06 40.58
C ARG A 12 -1.92 22.85 40.18
N GLN A 13 -2.24 22.10 39.11
CA GLN A 13 -3.63 21.96 38.63
C GLN A 13 -4.28 20.57 38.73
N HIS A 14 -3.73 19.63 39.49
CA HIS A 14 -4.41 18.36 39.77
C HIS A 14 -4.62 18.16 41.27
N GLY A 15 -5.82 18.50 41.73
CA GLY A 15 -6.33 18.09 43.04
C GLY A 15 -6.55 16.57 43.10
N PRO A 16 -6.59 15.99 44.32
CA PRO A 16 -6.62 14.55 44.51
C PRO A 16 -7.98 13.97 44.09
N VAL A 17 -7.97 13.13 43.05
CA VAL A 17 -9.12 12.31 42.64
C VAL A 17 -9.25 11.13 43.60
N GLY A 18 -10.47 10.92 44.06
CA GLY A 18 -10.85 10.08 45.20
C GLY A 18 -10.53 8.59 45.08
N ALA A 19 -10.28 8.03 46.27
CA ALA A 19 -10.13 6.62 46.57
C ALA A 19 -11.39 5.78 46.24
N PRO A 20 -11.25 4.46 46.04
CA PRO A 20 -12.29 3.59 45.48
C PRO A 20 -13.46 3.34 46.42
N VAL A 21 -14.66 3.39 45.85
CA VAL A 21 -15.95 3.00 46.43
C VAL A 21 -16.01 1.47 46.53
N VAL A 22 -15.37 0.90 47.56
CA VAL A 22 -15.62 -0.48 48.01
C VAL A 22 -15.61 -0.49 49.55
N ALA A 23 -16.58 0.19 50.17
CA ALA A 23 -16.87 0.07 51.59
C ALA A 23 -18.21 0.73 51.93
N ARG A 24 -19.33 0.17 51.47
CA ARG A 24 -20.65 0.68 51.90
C ARG A 24 -21.79 -0.33 51.83
N TRP A 25 -21.57 -1.56 52.31
CA TRP A 25 -22.63 -2.56 52.49
C TRP A 25 -22.54 -3.33 53.83
N SER A 26 -21.99 -2.72 54.88
CA SER A 26 -21.82 -3.37 56.19
C SER A 26 -22.34 -2.56 57.40
N ALA A 27 -23.30 -1.66 57.20
CA ALA A 27 -23.85 -0.84 58.28
C ALA A 27 -25.37 -0.59 58.15
N ALA A 28 -26.17 -1.66 58.11
CA ALA A 28 -27.63 -1.57 58.22
C ALA A 28 -28.29 -2.83 58.83
N ARG A 29 -27.63 -3.51 59.78
CA ARG A 29 -28.24 -4.63 60.53
C ARG A 29 -27.73 -4.68 61.97
N ARG A 30 -28.12 -3.69 62.77
CA ARG A 30 -28.07 -3.80 64.24
C ARG A 30 -28.92 -2.70 64.86
N ARG A 31 -30.22 -2.99 65.05
CA ARG A 31 -31.17 -2.41 66.02
C ARG A 31 -32.59 -2.59 65.49
N LEU A 32 -33.24 -3.67 65.91
CA LEU A 32 -34.65 -3.73 66.24
C LEU A 32 -34.87 -5.07 66.95
N ALA A 33 -34.59 -5.05 68.25
CA ALA A 33 -35.13 -6.00 69.19
C ALA A 33 -36.40 -5.37 69.77
N GLY A 34 -37.49 -6.15 69.84
CA GLY A 34 -38.61 -5.87 70.74
C GLY A 34 -39.97 -5.64 70.10
N ALA A 35 -40.64 -6.71 69.68
CA ALA A 35 -42.09 -6.86 69.83
C ALA A 35 -42.46 -8.34 69.71
N ALA A 36 -42.94 -8.92 70.81
CA ALA A 36 -43.49 -10.27 70.85
C ALA A 36 -44.90 -10.29 70.24
N ALA A 37 -45.15 -11.23 69.33
CA ALA A 37 -46.47 -11.62 68.83
C ALA A 37 -46.42 -13.10 68.37
N PRO A 38 -47.55 -13.82 68.39
CA PRO A 38 -47.59 -15.25 68.70
C PRO A 38 -47.23 -16.15 67.51
N ALA A 39 -46.73 -17.34 67.86
CA ALA A 39 -46.40 -18.44 66.97
C ALA A 39 -47.58 -18.83 66.06
N GLY A 40 -47.51 -18.41 64.80
CA GLY A 40 -48.17 -19.08 63.69
C GLY A 40 -47.13 -19.90 62.93
N GLN A 41 -47.19 -21.21 63.05
CA GLN A 41 -46.46 -22.14 62.19
C GLN A 41 -46.89 -21.93 60.73
N HIS A 42 -46.16 -21.07 60.01
CA HIS A 42 -46.03 -21.20 58.57
C HIS A 42 -44.68 -21.85 58.33
N GLY A 43 -44.73 -23.15 58.02
CA GLY A 43 -43.54 -23.93 57.74
C GLY A 43 -42.70 -23.21 56.71
N GLU A 44 -41.47 -22.88 57.10
CA GLU A 44 -40.39 -22.57 56.17
C GLU A 44 -40.25 -23.80 55.27
N ARG A 45 -40.96 -23.77 54.14
CA ARG A 45 -40.73 -24.70 53.05
C ARG A 45 -39.33 -24.37 52.56
N GLY A 46 -38.34 -25.09 53.10
CA GLY A 46 -36.99 -25.07 52.56
C GLY A 46 -37.11 -25.28 51.07
N THR A 47 -36.62 -24.32 50.28
CA THR A 47 -36.49 -24.42 48.83
C THR A 47 -35.90 -25.78 48.54
N THR A 48 -36.77 -26.70 48.10
CA THR A 48 -36.36 -28.08 47.93
C THR A 48 -35.32 -28.10 46.81
N LEU A 49 -34.33 -28.98 46.88
CA LEU A 49 -33.31 -29.11 45.83
C LEU A 49 -33.95 -29.29 44.45
N LEU A 50 -35.15 -29.90 44.41
CA LEU A 50 -36.01 -30.01 43.25
C LEU A 50 -36.44 -28.64 42.68
N GLU A 51 -36.81 -27.69 43.52
CA GLU A 51 -37.26 -26.35 43.11
C GLU A 51 -36.11 -25.55 42.48
N ILE A 52 -34.91 -25.63 43.07
CA ILE A 52 -33.69 -25.04 42.49
C ILE A 52 -33.36 -25.70 41.15
N LEU A 53 -33.51 -27.01 41.05
CA LEU A 53 -33.27 -27.76 39.80
C LEU A 53 -34.28 -27.38 38.72
N VAL A 54 -35.56 -27.25 39.06
CA VAL A 54 -36.61 -26.82 38.10
C VAL A 54 -36.36 -25.39 37.63
N VAL A 55 -36.02 -24.46 38.53
CA VAL A 55 -35.68 -23.08 38.16
C VAL A 55 -34.45 -23.05 37.27
N SER A 56 -33.43 -23.88 37.56
CA SER A 56 -32.22 -23.99 36.74
C SER A 56 -32.54 -24.52 35.33
N VAL A 57 -33.38 -25.56 35.22
CA VAL A 57 -33.80 -26.11 33.93
C VAL A 57 -34.61 -25.10 33.12
N VAL A 58 -35.57 -24.39 33.74
CA VAL A 58 -36.37 -23.36 33.07
C VAL A 58 -35.48 -22.20 32.60
N LEU A 59 -34.51 -21.78 33.41
CA LEU A 59 -33.53 -20.76 33.02
C LEU A 59 -32.67 -21.23 31.83
N LEU A 60 -32.19 -22.47 31.85
CA LEU A 60 -31.34 -23.04 30.80
C LEU A 60 -32.11 -23.18 29.48
N VAL A 61 -33.36 -23.65 29.54
CA VAL A 61 -34.28 -23.67 28.39
C VAL A 61 -34.55 -22.25 27.89
N GLY A 62 -34.75 -21.27 28.79
CA GLY A 62 -34.93 -19.87 28.43
C GLY A 62 -33.73 -19.29 27.68
N ILE A 63 -32.51 -19.52 28.20
CA ILE A 63 -31.26 -19.07 27.56
C ILE A 63 -31.08 -19.75 26.19
N LEU A 64 -31.25 -21.07 26.10
CA LEU A 64 -31.18 -21.82 24.83
C LEU A 64 -32.22 -21.32 23.81
N THR A 65 -33.42 -20.98 24.27
CA THR A 65 -34.48 -20.44 23.41
C THR A 65 -34.11 -19.06 22.87
N VAL A 66 -33.55 -18.18 23.70
CA VAL A 66 -33.03 -16.88 23.25
C VAL A 66 -31.89 -17.05 22.24
N ILE A 67 -30.95 -17.98 22.49
CA ILE A 67 -29.85 -18.27 21.56
C ILE A 67 -30.40 -18.76 20.21
N ARG A 68 -31.40 -19.66 20.21
CA ARG A 68 -32.04 -20.15 18.97
C ARG A 68 -32.93 -19.15 18.26
N ILE A 69 -33.52 -18.18 18.96
CA ILE A 69 -34.36 -17.15 18.35
C ILE A 69 -33.52 -16.07 17.66
N PHE A 70 -32.29 -15.84 18.14
CA PHE A 70 -31.43 -14.78 17.62
C PHE A 70 -30.06 -15.27 17.09
N PRO A 71 -30.01 -16.28 16.20
CA PRO A 71 -28.74 -16.70 15.61
C PRO A 71 -28.07 -15.54 14.84
N VAL A 72 -28.88 -14.75 14.15
CA VAL A 72 -28.45 -13.54 13.42
C VAL A 72 -27.87 -12.46 14.36
N GLY A 73 -28.31 -12.40 15.62
CA GLY A 73 -27.84 -11.41 16.59
C GLY A 73 -26.36 -11.61 16.95
N PHE A 74 -25.91 -12.85 17.08
CA PHE A 74 -24.52 -13.17 17.37
C PHE A 74 -23.59 -12.88 16.18
N ASP A 75 -24.05 -13.13 14.95
CA ASP A 75 -23.31 -12.77 13.73
C ASP A 75 -23.11 -11.26 13.58
N ILE A 76 -24.09 -10.46 13.97
CA ILE A 76 -23.97 -8.99 13.95
C ILE A 76 -22.90 -8.53 14.95
N VAL A 77 -22.82 -9.15 16.13
CA VAL A 77 -21.84 -8.79 17.16
C VAL A 77 -20.42 -9.15 16.70
N THR A 78 -20.22 -10.35 16.15
CA THR A 78 -18.91 -10.77 15.64
C THR A 78 -18.48 -9.89 14.47
N ARG A 79 -19.37 -9.62 13.50
CA ARG A 79 -19.15 -8.68 12.39
C ARG A 79 -18.75 -7.29 12.87
N SER A 80 -19.46 -6.76 13.86
CA SER A 80 -19.13 -5.44 14.42
C SER A 80 -17.74 -5.43 15.05
N GLY A 81 -17.33 -6.55 15.68
CA GLY A 81 -15.96 -6.77 16.14
C GLY A 81 -14.94 -6.72 15.01
N TYR A 82 -15.16 -7.46 13.92
CA TYR A 82 -14.29 -7.47 12.73
C TYR A 82 -14.12 -6.09 12.11
N ILE A 83 -15.24 -5.38 11.91
CA ILE A 83 -15.22 -4.03 11.36
C ILE A 83 -14.41 -3.09 12.27
N THR A 84 -14.61 -3.19 13.59
CA THR A 84 -13.85 -2.37 14.55
C THR A 84 -12.35 -2.65 14.49
N LEU A 85 -11.95 -3.92 14.36
CA LEU A 85 -10.55 -4.32 14.23
C LEU A 85 -9.92 -3.87 12.91
N ALA A 86 -10.61 -4.09 11.79
CA ALA A 86 -10.22 -3.64 10.47
C ALA A 86 -9.99 -2.12 10.44
N ASN A 87 -10.89 -1.34 11.05
CA ASN A 87 -10.73 0.11 11.18
C ASN A 87 -9.52 0.51 12.02
N ARG A 88 -9.26 -0.20 13.12
CA ARG A 88 -8.08 0.06 13.94
C ARG A 88 -6.80 -0.19 13.13
N TYR A 89 -6.73 -1.29 12.38
CA TYR A 89 -5.60 -1.57 11.48
C TYR A 89 -5.42 -0.44 10.46
N CYS A 90 -6.49 -0.01 9.78
CA CYS A 90 -6.42 1.14 8.86
C CYS A 90 -5.91 2.42 9.52
N GLN A 91 -6.36 2.71 10.74
CA GLN A 91 -5.91 3.89 11.48
C GLN A 91 -4.42 3.80 11.83
N THR A 92 -3.94 2.63 12.25
CA THR A 92 -2.51 2.38 12.51
C THR A 92 -1.70 2.55 11.23
N TRP A 93 -2.06 1.85 10.15
CA TRP A 93 -1.32 1.91 8.89
C TRP A 93 -1.32 3.32 8.28
N LEU A 94 -2.47 4.01 8.34
CA LEU A 94 -2.55 5.42 7.93
C LEU A 94 -1.68 6.32 8.82
N GLY A 95 -1.61 6.04 10.12
CA GLY A 95 -0.72 6.72 11.07
C GLY A 95 0.76 6.55 10.71
N GLU A 96 1.18 5.33 10.35
CA GLU A 96 2.55 5.03 9.92
C GLU A 96 2.92 5.72 8.61
N LEU A 97 2.03 5.69 7.61
CA LEU A 97 2.22 6.38 6.33
C LEU A 97 2.27 7.90 6.51
N ARG A 98 1.45 8.46 7.41
CA ARG A 98 1.50 9.87 7.82
C ARG A 98 2.80 10.25 8.50
N ALA A 99 3.34 9.36 9.34
CA ALA A 99 4.58 9.61 10.07
C ALA A 99 5.81 9.59 9.16
N ASN A 100 5.74 8.93 8.00
CA ASN A 100 6.84 8.77 7.05
C ASN A 100 6.50 9.35 5.66
N PRO A 101 6.23 10.66 5.55
CA PRO A 101 5.73 11.24 4.30
C PRO A 101 6.74 11.19 3.15
N SER A 102 8.04 11.05 3.44
CA SER A 102 9.10 10.84 2.45
C SER A 102 9.03 9.48 1.75
N LEU A 103 8.40 8.49 2.40
CA LEU A 103 8.18 7.15 1.83
C LEU A 103 6.83 7.06 1.10
N LEU A 104 6.10 8.17 0.96
CA LEU A 104 4.88 8.16 0.17
C LEU A 104 5.22 8.18 -1.32
N PRO A 105 4.53 7.37 -2.12
CA PRO A 105 4.62 7.46 -3.56
C PRO A 105 3.96 8.75 -4.06
N ASP A 106 4.30 9.17 -5.28
CA ASP A 106 3.62 10.28 -5.91
C ASP A 106 2.16 9.94 -6.18
N GLY A 107 1.85 8.70 -6.56
CA GLY A 107 0.47 8.23 -6.70
C GLY A 107 0.34 6.75 -6.40
N VAL A 108 -0.85 6.36 -5.94
CA VAL A 108 -1.25 4.95 -5.88
C VAL A 108 -2.44 4.79 -6.81
N LEU A 109 -2.16 4.28 -8.00
CA LEU A 109 -3.04 4.38 -9.15
C LEU A 109 -3.66 3.02 -9.46
N PRO A 110 -4.93 2.95 -9.91
CA PRO A 110 -5.52 1.70 -10.37
C PRO A 110 -4.80 1.21 -11.64
N ALA A 111 -4.46 -0.07 -11.68
CA ALA A 111 -3.87 -0.72 -12.85
C ALA A 111 -4.79 -1.85 -13.34
N VAL A 112 -4.89 -2.02 -14.66
CA VAL A 112 -5.64 -3.11 -15.26
C VAL A 112 -4.72 -4.00 -16.08
N TYR A 113 -4.97 -5.31 -16.04
CA TYR A 113 -4.29 -6.26 -16.88
C TYR A 113 -4.84 -6.17 -18.30
N LEU A 114 -4.04 -5.72 -19.26
CA LEU A 114 -4.40 -5.82 -20.68
C LEU A 114 -3.54 -6.90 -21.33
N GLN A 115 -4.18 -7.99 -21.73
CA GLN A 115 -3.54 -9.00 -22.57
C GLN A 115 -3.85 -8.69 -24.03
N ASN A 116 -2.87 -8.14 -24.76
CA ASN A 116 -3.03 -7.93 -26.19
C ASN A 116 -2.67 -9.22 -26.95
N PRO A 117 -3.58 -9.80 -27.77
CA PRO A 117 -3.32 -11.02 -28.53
C PRO A 117 -2.22 -10.88 -29.60
N VAL A 118 -1.87 -9.64 -30.00
CA VAL A 118 -0.90 -9.40 -31.08
C VAL A 118 0.48 -9.03 -30.55
N ASN A 119 0.60 -8.31 -29.41
CA ASN A 119 1.90 -7.89 -28.86
C ASN A 119 1.81 -7.56 -27.36
N GLN A 120 2.06 -8.55 -26.50
CA GLN A 120 2.49 -8.42 -25.09
C GLN A 120 1.42 -8.01 -24.06
N SER A 121 1.65 -8.44 -22.82
CA SER A 121 0.78 -8.15 -21.67
C SER A 121 1.27 -6.87 -21.01
N ARG A 122 0.39 -5.88 -20.84
CA ARG A 122 0.71 -4.60 -20.20
C ARG A 122 -0.16 -4.36 -18.97
N TRP A 123 0.36 -3.57 -18.04
CA TRP A 123 -0.35 -3.11 -16.84
C TRP A 123 -0.59 -1.59 -16.89
N PRO A 124 -1.33 -1.07 -17.88
CA PRO A 124 -1.57 0.35 -17.94
C PRO A 124 -2.38 0.82 -16.74
N ILE A 125 -2.09 2.05 -16.34
CA ILE A 125 -2.92 2.79 -15.38
C ILE A 125 -4.28 3.02 -16.04
N ASN A 126 -5.35 2.65 -15.33
CA ASN A 126 -6.71 2.82 -15.84
C ASN A 126 -7.36 4.06 -15.21
N SER A 127 -7.34 5.17 -15.94
CA SER A 127 -7.96 6.44 -15.54
C SER A 127 -9.49 6.43 -15.48
N HIS A 128 -10.15 5.41 -16.04
CA HIS A 128 -11.61 5.33 -16.15
C HIS A 128 -12.26 4.49 -15.05
N VAL A 129 -11.51 4.18 -14.00
CA VAL A 129 -11.95 3.32 -12.91
C VAL A 129 -12.07 4.16 -11.66
N ARG A 130 -13.22 4.12 -10.99
CA ARG A 130 -13.37 4.85 -9.72
C ARG A 130 -12.52 4.16 -8.67
N PRO A 131 -11.95 4.88 -7.69
CA PRO A 131 -11.43 4.23 -6.51
C PRO A 131 -12.49 3.31 -5.90
N THR A 132 -13.75 3.72 -5.94
CA THR A 132 -14.90 3.04 -5.34
C THR A 132 -15.46 1.88 -6.16
N ASP A 133 -14.95 1.63 -7.37
CA ASP A 133 -15.45 0.55 -8.22
C ASP A 133 -15.06 -0.77 -7.58
N LEU A 134 -16.02 -1.34 -6.85
CA LEU A 134 -15.90 -2.58 -6.12
C LEU A 134 -16.66 -3.74 -6.80
N GLU A 135 -17.01 -3.60 -8.07
CA GLU A 135 -17.69 -4.66 -8.81
C GLU A 135 -16.78 -5.16 -9.93
N PRO A 136 -16.76 -6.47 -10.21
CA PRO A 136 -16.21 -6.97 -11.47
C PRO A 136 -16.90 -6.23 -12.62
N ARG A 137 -16.15 -5.52 -13.46
CA ARG A 137 -16.74 -4.90 -14.64
C ARG A 137 -17.19 -6.00 -15.60
N THR A 138 -18.40 -5.85 -16.14
CA THR A 138 -18.83 -6.64 -17.29
C THR A 138 -17.86 -6.40 -18.45
N THR A 139 -17.46 -7.49 -19.09
CA THR A 139 -16.47 -7.51 -20.17
C THR A 139 -16.83 -6.52 -21.27
N LEU A 140 -15.89 -5.65 -21.63
CA LEU A 140 -16.05 -4.81 -22.81
C LEU A 140 -15.85 -5.70 -24.05
N ALA A 141 -16.65 -5.48 -25.09
CA ALA A 141 -16.53 -6.23 -26.34
C ALA A 141 -15.13 -6.02 -26.95
N GLY A 142 -14.31 -7.08 -26.97
CA GLY A 142 -12.88 -7.04 -27.34
C GLY A 142 -11.97 -7.81 -26.38
N ASP A 143 -12.42 -8.08 -25.15
CA ASP A 143 -11.72 -8.89 -24.13
C ASP A 143 -11.85 -10.42 -24.36
N GLU A 144 -12.00 -10.85 -25.61
CA GLU A 144 -12.32 -12.24 -25.96
C GLU A 144 -11.16 -13.19 -25.63
N GLY A 145 -11.26 -13.85 -24.47
CA GLY A 145 -10.71 -15.21 -24.29
C GLY A 145 -9.86 -15.45 -23.05
N LEU A 146 -9.43 -14.41 -22.32
CA LEU A 146 -8.63 -14.62 -21.11
C LEU A 146 -9.03 -13.64 -20.00
N ARG A 147 -9.83 -14.16 -19.04
CA ARG A 147 -9.89 -13.77 -17.62
C ARG A 147 -11.00 -12.79 -17.19
N ASP A 148 -12.26 -13.13 -17.44
CA ASP A 148 -13.49 -12.47 -16.92
C ASP A 148 -13.51 -12.19 -15.40
N LEU A 149 -12.69 -12.87 -14.59
CA LEU A 149 -12.58 -12.67 -13.13
C LEU A 149 -11.32 -11.92 -12.67
N ARG A 150 -10.29 -11.80 -13.52
CA ARG A 150 -9.02 -11.10 -13.17
C ARG A 150 -9.07 -9.59 -13.46
N ASN A 151 -10.08 -9.14 -14.21
CA ASN A 151 -10.33 -7.73 -14.52
C ASN A 151 -11.37 -7.08 -13.59
N SER A 152 -11.74 -7.77 -12.51
CA SER A 152 -12.30 -7.06 -11.37
C SER A 152 -11.22 -6.07 -10.91
N VAL A 153 -11.57 -4.79 -10.76
CA VAL A 153 -10.71 -3.63 -10.42
C VAL A 153 -9.90 -3.81 -9.10
N PHE A 154 -10.03 -4.98 -8.50
CA PHE A 154 -9.56 -5.40 -7.21
C PHE A 154 -8.13 -5.88 -7.10
N GLN A 155 -7.44 -6.19 -8.20
CA GLN A 155 -6.27 -7.05 -8.06
C GLN A 155 -4.93 -6.29 -8.08
N PHE A 156 -4.84 -5.13 -8.75
CA PHE A 156 -3.55 -4.49 -8.99
C PHE A 156 -3.57 -2.97 -8.82
N ARG A 157 -2.54 -2.48 -8.13
CA ARG A 157 -2.25 -1.04 -8.01
C ARG A 157 -0.86 -0.76 -8.55
N LYS A 158 -0.73 0.36 -9.25
CA LYS A 158 0.56 0.91 -9.64
C LYS A 158 1.00 1.91 -8.58
N ILE A 159 2.06 1.56 -7.87
CA ILE A 159 2.81 2.48 -7.03
C ILE A 159 3.72 3.29 -7.95
N HIS A 160 3.51 4.60 -8.00
CA HIS A 160 4.22 5.48 -8.92
C HIS A 160 5.09 6.48 -8.17
N GLN A 161 6.36 6.57 -8.56
CA GLN A 161 7.45 7.32 -7.91
C GLN A 161 7.50 7.17 -6.39
N LEU A 162 7.66 5.93 -5.91
CA LEU A 162 8.09 5.72 -4.54
C LEU A 162 9.52 6.23 -4.40
N THR A 163 9.72 7.26 -3.60
CA THR A 163 11.04 7.83 -3.33
C THR A 163 11.68 7.12 -2.16
N VAL A 164 12.88 6.57 -2.37
CA VAL A 164 13.66 5.96 -1.29
C VAL A 164 15.10 6.45 -1.35
N ARG A 165 15.67 6.75 -0.19
CA ARG A 165 17.11 6.90 -0.07
C ARG A 165 17.73 5.52 0.15
N VAL A 166 18.58 5.09 -0.77
CA VAL A 166 19.25 3.79 -0.69
C VAL A 166 20.06 3.75 0.62
N PRO A 167 19.83 2.74 1.47
CA PRO A 167 20.54 2.64 2.74
C PRO A 167 22.01 2.28 2.53
N ARG A 168 22.75 2.21 3.63
CA ARG A 168 24.15 1.77 3.60
C ARG A 168 24.23 0.34 3.06
N ALA A 169 25.16 0.09 2.15
CA ALA A 169 25.44 -1.25 1.66
C ALA A 169 26.05 -2.14 2.75
N GLY A 170 25.58 -3.38 2.84
CA GLY A 170 26.17 -4.46 3.63
C GLY A 170 26.83 -5.47 2.69
N TYR A 171 27.64 -6.37 3.26
CA TYR A 171 28.14 -7.51 2.50
C TYR A 171 27.09 -8.63 2.52
N ASP A 172 26.80 -9.22 1.37
CA ASP A 172 26.02 -10.45 1.28
C ASP A 172 26.87 -11.68 1.66
N SER A 173 26.26 -12.87 1.60
CA SER A 173 26.96 -14.14 1.86
C SER A 173 28.05 -14.47 0.84
N GLY A 174 28.02 -13.84 -0.35
CA GLY A 174 29.04 -13.96 -1.38
C GLY A 174 30.18 -12.96 -1.25
N GLY A 175 30.14 -12.05 -0.26
CA GLY A 175 31.12 -10.98 -0.08
C GLY A 175 30.94 -9.81 -1.05
N GLN A 176 29.82 -9.74 -1.78
CA GLN A 176 29.45 -8.61 -2.61
C GLN A 176 28.76 -7.54 -1.75
N GLN A 177 29.10 -6.27 -1.98
CA GLN A 177 28.38 -5.17 -1.34
C GLN A 177 27.03 -4.96 -2.03
N VAL A 178 25.96 -5.08 -1.25
CA VAL A 178 24.58 -4.85 -1.69
C VAL A 178 23.87 -3.92 -0.72
N ALA A 179 23.10 -2.97 -1.23
CA ALA A 179 22.16 -2.21 -0.45
C ALA A 179 20.78 -2.86 -0.55
N ARG A 180 20.03 -2.92 0.55
CA ARG A 180 18.72 -3.58 0.57
C ARG A 180 17.64 -2.58 0.93
N VAL A 181 16.56 -2.57 0.17
CA VAL A 181 15.39 -1.71 0.37
C VAL A 181 14.18 -2.60 0.54
N VAL A 182 13.44 -2.41 1.63
CA VAL A 182 12.14 -3.05 1.84
C VAL A 182 11.06 -2.09 1.38
N LEU A 183 10.26 -2.53 0.41
CA LEU A 183 9.17 -1.74 -0.13
C LEU A 183 7.97 -1.73 0.84
N PRO A 184 7.30 -0.58 1.05
CA PRO A 184 6.19 -0.47 2.00
C PRO A 184 4.89 -1.12 1.48
N PHE A 185 4.77 -1.27 0.15
CA PHE A 185 3.65 -1.95 -0.48
C PHE A 185 4.15 -3.27 -1.05
N ALA A 186 3.59 -4.39 -0.57
CA ALA A 186 3.90 -5.76 -0.98
C ALA A 186 2.68 -6.65 -0.65
N PRO A 187 2.50 -7.81 -1.29
CA PRO A 187 3.37 -8.44 -2.29
C PRO A 187 3.31 -7.74 -3.65
N MET A 188 4.37 -7.94 -4.42
CA MET A 188 4.51 -7.46 -5.78
C MET A 188 4.04 -8.51 -6.78
N GLU A 189 3.34 -8.06 -7.82
CA GLU A 189 3.14 -8.93 -8.98
C GLU A 189 4.43 -8.97 -9.80
N TYR A 190 4.89 -10.18 -10.11
CA TYR A 190 6.10 -10.37 -10.90
C TYR A 190 5.95 -11.60 -11.78
N TYR A 191 5.97 -11.37 -13.10
CA TYR A 191 5.97 -12.42 -14.12
C TYR A 191 7.41 -12.70 -14.60
N PRO A 192 8.04 -13.80 -14.15
CA PRO A 192 9.39 -14.16 -14.57
C PRO A 192 9.47 -14.68 -16.02
N GLN A 193 8.32 -14.94 -16.67
CA GLN A 193 8.27 -15.64 -17.97
C GLN A 193 8.42 -14.74 -19.21
N HIS A 194 8.54 -13.43 -19.03
CA HIS A 194 8.81 -12.56 -20.16
C HIS A 194 10.31 -12.57 -20.45
N THR A 195 10.68 -13.43 -21.40
CA THR A 195 12.00 -13.40 -22.04
C THR A 195 12.31 -11.95 -22.41
N PRO A 196 13.50 -11.42 -22.07
CA PRO A 196 13.94 -10.05 -22.35
C PRO A 196 14.22 -9.86 -23.86
N GLN A 197 13.28 -10.26 -24.72
CA GLN A 197 13.32 -9.99 -26.14
C GLN A 197 12.97 -8.53 -26.35
N LEU A 198 13.88 -7.62 -25.98
CA LEU A 198 13.99 -6.22 -26.42
C LEU A 198 12.73 -5.35 -26.41
N THR A 199 11.58 -5.79 -25.92
CA THR A 199 10.34 -5.05 -26.01
C THR A 199 10.08 -4.28 -24.72
N SER A 200 9.52 -3.08 -24.84
CA SER A 200 9.32 -2.11 -23.76
C SER A 200 8.51 -2.63 -22.56
N ASP A 201 7.79 -3.74 -22.72
CA ASP A 201 6.64 -4.08 -21.87
C ASP A 201 7.04 -4.89 -20.63
N TYR A 202 8.23 -5.51 -20.62
CA TYR A 202 8.80 -6.16 -19.42
C TYR A 202 8.99 -5.16 -18.27
N TYR A 203 9.22 -3.89 -18.60
CA TYR A 203 9.63 -2.86 -17.66
C TYR A 203 8.48 -2.11 -17.00
N ASP A 204 7.24 -2.46 -17.36
CA ASP A 204 6.05 -1.89 -16.76
C ASP A 204 5.71 -2.47 -15.37
N MET A 205 6.38 -3.54 -14.90
CA MET A 205 6.06 -4.14 -13.59
C MET A 205 6.88 -3.57 -12.42
N LEU A 206 8.18 -3.35 -12.61
CA LEU A 206 9.10 -2.74 -11.66
C LEU A 206 10.15 -1.96 -12.44
N THR A 207 10.28 -0.67 -12.14
CA THR A 207 11.34 0.18 -12.68
C THR A 207 11.96 0.99 -11.56
N VAL A 208 13.28 0.85 -11.41
CA VAL A 208 14.10 1.62 -10.48
C VAL A 208 14.92 2.63 -11.26
N TYR A 209 14.96 3.87 -10.81
CA TYR A 209 15.71 4.95 -11.47
C TYR A 209 16.26 5.94 -10.45
N SER A 210 17.34 6.63 -10.81
CA SER A 210 17.84 7.73 -10.01
C SER A 210 16.93 8.94 -10.10
N LEU A 211 16.71 9.62 -8.97
CA LEU A 211 16.04 10.92 -8.97
C LEU A 211 16.96 12.07 -9.40
N ARG A 212 18.29 11.86 -9.40
CA ARG A 212 19.25 12.85 -9.88
C ARG A 212 19.18 12.92 -11.41
N PRO A 213 18.80 14.05 -12.00
CA PRO A 213 18.84 14.21 -13.44
C PRO A 213 20.28 14.26 -13.93
N TYR A 214 20.50 13.80 -15.16
CA TYR A 214 21.79 13.94 -15.83
C TYR A 214 22.03 15.41 -16.18
N TYR A 215 23.31 15.78 -16.28
CA TYR A 215 23.69 17.14 -16.65
C TYR A 215 23.72 17.28 -18.16
N ARG A 216 23.00 18.28 -18.63
CA ARG A 216 23.07 18.70 -20.01
C ARG A 216 24.38 19.47 -20.26
N VAL A 217 25.06 19.15 -21.36
CA VAL A 217 26.23 19.87 -21.87
C VAL A 217 26.05 20.21 -23.34
N ASP A 218 26.87 21.13 -23.84
CA ASP A 218 26.94 21.39 -25.28
C ASP A 218 27.46 20.14 -26.01
N TYR A 219 26.89 19.88 -27.19
CA TYR A 219 27.26 18.72 -28.01
C TYR A 219 28.76 18.67 -28.30
N ASP A 220 29.35 19.80 -28.69
CA ASP A 220 30.79 19.92 -28.99
C ASP A 220 31.69 19.62 -27.77
N ASN A 221 31.13 19.73 -26.56
CA ASN A 221 31.83 19.45 -25.32
C ASN A 221 31.60 18.02 -24.81
N LEU A 222 30.63 17.27 -25.35
CA LEU A 222 30.23 15.95 -24.86
C LEU A 222 31.41 14.95 -24.85
N GLY A 223 32.23 14.96 -25.91
CA GLY A 223 33.42 14.10 -26.03
C GLY A 223 34.46 14.33 -24.92
N ARG A 224 34.49 15.51 -24.28
CA ARG A 224 35.37 15.78 -23.13
C ARG A 224 34.96 15.00 -21.87
N TYR A 225 33.71 14.53 -21.83
CA TYR A 225 33.15 13.75 -20.75
C TYR A 225 33.14 12.25 -21.05
N ALA A 226 33.78 11.79 -22.13
CA ALA A 226 33.94 10.36 -22.41
C ALA A 226 34.54 9.62 -21.19
N GLY A 227 33.93 8.49 -20.84
CA GLY A 227 34.23 7.71 -19.64
C GLY A 227 33.56 8.20 -18.36
N ARG A 228 32.84 9.34 -18.37
CA ARG A 228 32.10 9.85 -17.20
C ARG A 228 30.60 9.67 -17.40
N ASP A 229 29.99 8.82 -16.58
CA ASP A 229 28.53 8.70 -16.55
C ASP A 229 27.90 9.95 -15.90
N GLY A 230 26.77 10.42 -16.41
CA GLY A 230 26.06 11.59 -15.87
C GLY A 230 25.91 12.79 -16.80
N TYR A 231 26.34 12.69 -18.07
CA TYR A 231 26.28 13.79 -19.03
C TYR A 231 25.54 13.39 -20.31
N TYR A 232 24.74 14.32 -20.84
CA TYR A 232 24.07 14.18 -22.13
C TYR A 232 24.11 15.51 -22.89
N ALA A 233 23.91 15.45 -24.20
CA ALA A 233 23.74 16.60 -25.07
C ALA A 233 22.60 16.34 -26.07
N LEU A 234 22.09 17.42 -26.64
CA LEU A 234 21.20 17.37 -27.80
C LEU A 234 22.00 17.70 -29.05
N SER A 235 21.68 17.07 -30.17
CA SER A 235 22.34 17.38 -31.45
C SER A 235 22.22 18.87 -31.78
N PRO A 236 23.28 19.49 -32.33
CA PRO A 236 23.28 20.91 -32.67
C PRO A 236 22.20 21.23 -33.71
N ASP A 237 21.75 22.49 -33.73
CA ASP A 237 20.98 23.05 -34.84
C ASP A 237 21.90 23.17 -36.04
N GLU A 238 22.00 22.12 -36.85
CA GLU A 238 22.65 22.26 -38.16
C GLU A 238 21.72 22.97 -39.17
N ASP A 239 20.40 22.94 -38.93
CA ASP A 239 19.39 23.71 -39.65
C ASP A 239 18.38 24.31 -38.66
N GLU A 240 18.21 25.64 -38.61
CA GLU A 240 17.17 26.33 -37.80
C GLU A 240 15.73 25.84 -38.09
N ALA A 241 15.54 25.00 -39.11
CA ALA A 241 14.28 24.39 -39.51
C ALA A 241 14.10 22.92 -39.04
N ALA A 242 15.10 22.30 -38.40
CA ALA A 242 15.01 20.92 -37.94
C ALA A 242 14.22 20.85 -36.62
N THR A 243 12.93 20.52 -36.70
CA THR A 243 12.03 20.34 -35.55
C THR A 243 12.36 19.11 -34.69
N VAL A 244 13.33 18.28 -35.11
CA VAL A 244 13.70 17.02 -34.47
C VAL A 244 15.10 17.10 -33.89
N ARG A 245 15.24 16.76 -32.61
CA ARG A 245 16.55 16.63 -31.93
C ARG A 245 16.87 15.17 -31.67
N THR A 246 18.15 14.82 -31.78
CA THR A 246 18.64 13.53 -31.30
C THR A 246 19.36 13.68 -29.97
N LEU A 247 19.21 12.68 -29.11
CA LEU A 247 19.80 12.65 -27.78
C LEU A 247 21.11 11.88 -27.77
N HIS A 248 22.16 12.51 -27.26
CA HIS A 248 23.52 11.97 -27.19
C HIS A 248 24.02 11.94 -25.75
N PHE A 249 24.84 10.95 -25.42
CA PHE A 249 25.36 10.67 -24.08
C PHE A 249 26.87 10.54 -24.11
N SER A 250 27.53 10.85 -23.00
CA SER A 250 28.97 10.58 -22.88
C SER A 250 29.26 9.08 -23.09
N SER A 251 30.17 8.72 -23.99
CA SER A 251 30.50 7.31 -24.23
C SER A 251 31.08 6.64 -22.96
N VAL A 252 30.58 5.46 -22.57
CA VAL A 252 31.14 4.65 -21.47
C VAL A 252 31.19 3.17 -21.84
N GLY A 253 32.02 2.38 -21.16
CA GLY A 253 32.30 0.97 -21.50
C GLY A 253 31.21 -0.05 -21.16
N TYR A 254 30.01 0.38 -20.77
CA TYR A 254 28.89 -0.49 -20.42
C TYR A 254 27.57 0.07 -20.99
N PRO A 255 26.59 -0.81 -21.28
CA PRO A 255 25.28 -0.37 -21.79
C PRO A 255 24.46 0.30 -20.69
N ARG A 256 23.57 1.20 -21.08
CA ARG A 256 22.79 2.03 -20.16
C ARG A 256 21.36 2.21 -20.63
N THR A 257 20.45 2.38 -19.68
CA THR A 257 19.05 2.71 -19.91
C THR A 257 18.67 3.97 -19.14
N PHE A 258 17.78 4.77 -19.71
CA PHE A 258 17.32 6.03 -19.12
C PHE A 258 15.81 6.15 -19.18
N LYS A 259 15.27 6.85 -18.19
CA LYS A 259 13.93 7.41 -18.18
C LYS A 259 14.02 8.85 -18.65
N LEU A 260 13.33 9.17 -19.74
CA LEU A 260 13.30 10.48 -20.35
C LEU A 260 11.89 11.06 -20.21
N ASP A 261 11.82 12.24 -19.59
CA ASP A 261 10.63 13.09 -19.61
C ASP A 261 10.96 14.33 -20.45
N TYR A 262 10.04 14.81 -21.27
CA TYR A 262 10.22 16.05 -22.04
C TYR A 262 8.88 16.62 -22.48
N ALA A 263 8.87 17.86 -22.95
CA ALA A 263 7.68 18.48 -23.50
C ALA A 263 7.82 18.75 -25.01
N VAL A 264 6.72 18.59 -25.71
CA VAL A 264 6.55 18.94 -27.13
C VAL A 264 5.41 19.93 -27.25
N ARG A 265 5.40 20.74 -28.30
CA ARG A 265 4.28 21.62 -28.64
C ARG A 265 3.81 21.37 -30.06
N GLN A 266 2.52 21.48 -30.32
CA GLN A 266 2.00 21.29 -31.67
C GLN A 266 2.34 22.49 -32.58
N GLU A 267 3.02 22.27 -33.70
CA GLU A 267 3.36 23.33 -34.64
C GLU A 267 2.12 23.78 -35.45
N GLY A 268 1.96 25.09 -35.67
CA GLY A 268 0.96 25.65 -36.58
C GLY A 268 -0.42 25.95 -36.00
N THR A 269 -0.64 25.76 -34.69
CA THR A 269 -1.86 26.23 -34.01
C THR A 269 -1.62 27.61 -33.40
N ALA A 270 -2.65 28.46 -33.38
CA ALA A 270 -2.57 29.81 -32.83
C ALA A 270 -2.25 29.85 -31.31
N ASN A 271 -2.35 28.69 -30.66
CA ASN A 271 -1.97 28.45 -29.27
C ASN A 271 -1.40 27.02 -29.22
N PRO A 272 -0.08 26.82 -29.38
CA PRO A 272 0.51 25.50 -29.52
C PRO A 272 0.49 24.75 -28.19
N ASP A 273 -0.32 23.70 -28.15
CA ASP A 273 -0.52 22.88 -26.95
C ASP A 273 0.79 22.21 -26.54
N VAL A 274 1.23 22.41 -25.31
CA VAL A 274 2.40 21.79 -24.68
C VAL A 274 2.00 20.44 -24.09
N GLU A 275 2.46 19.36 -24.72
CA GLU A 275 2.32 18.01 -24.22
C GLU A 275 3.62 17.55 -23.52
N SER A 276 3.53 17.19 -22.23
CA SER A 276 4.64 16.54 -21.51
C SER A 276 4.67 15.03 -21.72
N LEU A 277 5.56 14.55 -22.57
CA LEU A 277 5.83 13.12 -22.76
C LEU A 277 6.69 12.61 -21.60
N THR A 278 6.06 11.92 -20.66
CA THR A 278 6.69 11.34 -19.46
C THR A 278 6.97 9.85 -19.64
N GLN A 279 8.01 9.37 -18.95
CA GLN A 279 8.41 7.97 -18.81
C GLN A 279 8.88 7.27 -20.09
N LYS A 280 9.40 7.99 -21.09
CA LYS A 280 9.99 7.35 -22.27
C LYS A 280 11.26 6.59 -21.86
N ILE A 281 11.31 5.28 -22.11
CA ILE A 281 12.49 4.46 -21.83
C ILE A 281 13.39 4.41 -23.06
N ILE A 282 14.66 4.75 -22.88
CA ILE A 282 15.66 4.79 -23.94
C ILE A 282 16.89 3.99 -23.54
N TYR A 283 17.65 3.51 -24.53
CA TYR A 283 18.83 2.68 -24.37
C TYR A 283 20.03 3.26 -25.10
N VAL A 284 21.21 3.15 -24.51
CA VAL A 284 22.50 3.52 -25.11
C VAL A 284 23.43 2.32 -24.97
N ALA A 285 23.94 1.80 -26.09
CA ALA A 285 24.85 0.66 -26.08
C ALA A 285 26.22 1.02 -25.48
N ALA A 286 26.98 0.01 -25.06
CA ALA A 286 28.35 0.21 -24.59
C ALA A 286 29.21 0.86 -25.69
N GLY A 287 29.91 1.93 -25.36
CA GLY A 287 30.75 2.69 -26.28
C GLY A 287 29.99 3.64 -27.22
N GLU A 288 28.67 3.52 -27.35
CA GLU A 288 27.85 4.42 -28.17
C GLU A 288 27.51 5.71 -27.41
N GLU A 289 27.31 6.79 -28.18
CA GLU A 289 26.85 8.08 -27.67
C GLU A 289 25.37 8.30 -27.96
N GLN A 290 24.86 7.79 -29.09
CA GLN A 290 23.50 8.08 -29.52
C GLN A 290 22.48 7.15 -28.85
N ALA A 291 21.39 7.73 -28.34
CA ALA A 291 20.31 6.96 -27.76
C ALA A 291 19.40 6.33 -28.81
N ARG A 292 18.92 5.14 -28.47
CA ARG A 292 17.95 4.35 -29.24
C ARG A 292 16.69 4.12 -28.41
N GLU A 293 15.56 4.09 -29.10
CA GLU A 293 14.31 3.67 -28.50
C GLU A 293 14.37 2.18 -28.17
N PHE A 294 13.88 1.85 -26.98
CA PHE A 294 13.74 0.47 -26.55
C PHE A 294 12.66 -0.23 -27.39
N GLY A 295 12.88 -1.46 -27.86
CA GLY A 295 11.95 -2.15 -28.78
C GLY A 295 12.30 -2.01 -30.25
N THR A 296 12.44 -0.77 -30.73
CA THR A 296 12.59 -0.50 -32.16
C THR A 296 14.06 -0.45 -32.59
N GLY A 297 14.98 -0.07 -31.70
CA GLY A 297 16.39 0.16 -32.01
C GLY A 297 16.65 1.41 -32.86
N SER A 298 15.59 2.13 -33.24
CA SER A 298 15.62 3.41 -33.93
C SER A 298 16.22 4.48 -33.02
N PHE A 299 16.82 5.51 -33.61
CA PHE A 299 17.35 6.62 -32.83
C PHE A 299 16.23 7.38 -32.14
N VAL A 300 16.52 7.87 -30.93
CA VAL A 300 15.57 8.69 -30.18
C VAL A 300 15.53 10.08 -30.81
N GLU A 301 14.39 10.37 -31.41
CA GLU A 301 14.03 11.68 -31.91
C GLU A 301 13.10 12.38 -30.91
N LEU A 302 13.42 13.63 -30.58
CA LEU A 302 12.58 14.50 -29.75
C LEU A 302 11.83 15.45 -30.68
N GLY A 303 10.51 15.36 -30.66
CA GLY A 303 9.63 15.99 -31.64
C GLY A 303 9.30 15.05 -32.81
N ASP A 304 8.49 15.52 -33.75
CA ASP A 304 8.11 14.80 -34.95
C ASP A 304 8.08 15.77 -36.15
N ALA A 305 9.00 15.57 -37.10
CA ALA A 305 9.07 16.33 -38.34
C ALA A 305 8.09 15.86 -39.43
N GLY A 306 7.62 14.61 -39.33
CA GLY A 306 6.80 13.94 -40.35
C GLY A 306 5.31 13.80 -39.99
N GLY A 307 4.97 13.89 -38.71
CA GLY A 307 3.62 13.83 -38.20
C GLY A 307 2.72 14.98 -38.66
N SER A 308 1.43 14.69 -38.79
CA SER A 308 0.38 15.69 -38.94
C SER A 308 -0.61 15.50 -37.78
N PRO A 309 -0.58 16.36 -36.75
CA PRO A 309 0.19 17.60 -36.68
C PRO A 309 1.67 17.37 -36.32
N ARG A 310 2.52 18.32 -36.71
CA ARG A 310 3.94 18.30 -36.33
C ARG A 310 4.08 18.62 -34.84
N LEU A 311 5.00 17.91 -34.19
CA LEU A 311 5.32 18.11 -32.77
C LEU A 311 6.71 18.73 -32.66
N GLU A 312 6.78 19.96 -32.18
CA GLU A 312 8.03 20.69 -31.95
C GLU A 312 8.51 20.44 -30.52
N PHE A 313 9.74 19.98 -30.37
CA PHE A 313 10.35 19.80 -29.05
C PHE A 313 10.56 21.14 -28.31
N ILE A 314 10.18 21.21 -27.03
CA ILE A 314 10.43 22.39 -26.20
C ILE A 314 11.81 22.30 -25.58
N TRP A 315 12.71 23.18 -26.02
CA TRP A 315 14.08 23.22 -25.55
C TRP A 315 14.20 23.44 -24.03
N GLY A 316 14.97 22.60 -23.35
CA GLY A 316 15.20 22.69 -21.91
C GLY A 316 14.11 22.04 -21.06
N SER A 317 13.08 21.45 -21.68
CA SER A 317 12.05 20.69 -20.99
C SER A 317 12.47 19.25 -20.66
N GLU A 318 13.58 18.79 -21.24
CA GLU A 318 14.03 17.41 -21.12
C GLU A 318 14.67 17.13 -19.76
N VAL A 319 14.24 16.03 -19.16
CA VAL A 319 14.75 15.50 -17.90
C VAL A 319 15.15 14.05 -18.12
N VAL A 320 16.46 13.82 -18.13
CA VAL A 320 17.04 12.50 -18.32
C VAL A 320 17.44 11.93 -16.96
N ARG A 321 16.88 10.78 -16.59
CA ARG A 321 17.18 10.07 -15.35
C ARG A 321 17.76 8.70 -15.64
N ARG A 322 18.78 8.30 -14.88
CA ARG A 322 19.39 6.98 -15.01
C ARG A 322 18.42 5.91 -14.53
N ARG A 323 18.06 4.99 -15.41
CA ARG A 323 17.34 3.78 -15.00
C ARG A 323 18.36 2.74 -14.54
N PHE A 324 18.03 2.00 -13.49
CA PHE A 324 18.87 0.90 -13.00
C PHE A 324 18.47 -0.37 -13.73
N ARG A 325 19.43 -1.26 -13.92
CA ARG A 325 19.24 -2.50 -14.68
C ARG A 325 18.74 -3.63 -13.80
N ASP A 326 17.82 -4.44 -14.32
CA ASP A 326 17.35 -5.63 -13.64
C ASP A 326 18.31 -6.80 -13.85
N VAL A 327 18.89 -7.34 -12.77
CA VAL A 327 19.86 -8.44 -12.87
C VAL A 327 19.23 -9.74 -13.35
N GLU A 328 17.96 -10.02 -13.02
CA GLU A 328 17.31 -11.25 -13.47
C GLU A 328 17.02 -11.20 -14.97
N ALA A 329 16.55 -10.05 -15.44
CA ALA A 329 16.25 -9.86 -16.85
C ALA A 329 17.53 -9.79 -17.69
N GLU A 330 18.64 -9.32 -17.12
CA GLU A 330 19.82 -8.94 -17.88
C GLU A 330 21.13 -9.39 -17.19
N ALA A 331 21.20 -10.67 -16.82
CA ALA A 331 22.27 -11.26 -15.99
C ALA A 331 23.71 -11.10 -16.52
N SER A 332 23.91 -10.86 -17.81
CA SER A 332 25.25 -10.66 -18.43
C SER A 332 25.71 -9.20 -18.44
N SER A 333 24.97 -8.31 -17.79
CA SER A 333 25.28 -6.90 -17.70
C SER A 333 26.62 -6.58 -17.04
N THR A 334 27.31 -5.57 -17.58
CA THR A 334 28.44 -4.88 -16.93
C THR A 334 28.05 -3.51 -16.33
N ASP A 335 26.77 -3.16 -16.32
CA ASP A 335 26.23 -1.93 -15.75
C ASP A 335 26.42 -1.90 -14.21
N PRO A 336 27.11 -0.88 -13.65
CA PRO A 336 27.27 -0.75 -12.20
C PRO A 336 25.98 -0.36 -11.48
N TYR A 337 24.97 0.17 -12.19
CA TYR A 337 23.67 0.54 -11.62
C TYR A 337 22.66 -0.58 -11.87
N TRP A 338 22.56 -1.49 -10.92
CA TRP A 338 21.65 -2.63 -11.01
C TRP A 338 20.77 -2.77 -9.77
N TYR A 339 19.65 -3.48 -9.95
CA TYR A 339 18.79 -3.94 -8.88
C TYR A 339 18.37 -5.41 -9.12
N LEU A 340 17.98 -6.08 -8.04
CA LEU A 340 17.46 -7.44 -8.02
C LEU A 340 16.23 -7.47 -7.10
N LEU A 341 15.09 -7.94 -7.60
CA LEU A 341 13.92 -8.20 -6.76
C LEU A 341 14.13 -9.54 -6.02
N ALA A 342 14.87 -9.51 -4.91
CA ALA A 342 15.24 -10.72 -4.18
C ALA A 342 14.05 -11.43 -3.54
N ASP A 343 13.00 -10.71 -3.14
CA ASP A 343 11.75 -11.33 -2.68
C ASP A 343 10.53 -10.47 -3.01
N LYS A 344 9.73 -10.93 -3.97
CA LYS A 344 8.48 -10.27 -4.39
C LYS A 344 7.38 -10.29 -3.33
N THR A 345 7.39 -11.25 -2.41
CA THR A 345 6.35 -11.43 -1.39
C THR A 345 6.43 -10.34 -0.34
N VAL A 346 7.64 -10.04 0.10
CA VAL A 346 7.92 -9.02 1.13
C VAL A 346 8.42 -7.71 0.53
N GLY A 347 8.56 -7.64 -0.80
CA GLY A 347 9.04 -6.46 -1.51
C GLY A 347 10.50 -6.12 -1.19
N LEU A 348 11.37 -7.14 -1.14
CA LEU A 348 12.80 -6.95 -0.92
C LEU A 348 13.50 -6.65 -2.24
N LEU A 349 14.08 -5.45 -2.33
CA LEU A 349 14.93 -5.02 -3.44
C LEU A 349 16.38 -4.98 -2.99
N GLU A 350 17.26 -5.66 -3.71
CA GLU A 350 18.71 -5.49 -3.58
C GLU A 350 19.21 -4.57 -4.67
N LEU A 351 20.17 -3.71 -4.35
CA LEU A 351 20.79 -2.76 -5.26
C LEU A 351 22.31 -2.86 -5.16
N ALA A 352 22.99 -2.45 -6.22
CA ALA A 352 24.44 -2.34 -6.23
C ALA A 352 24.95 -1.52 -5.03
N GLY A 353 25.99 -2.00 -4.33
CA GLY A 353 26.52 -1.32 -3.16
C GLY A 353 26.94 0.14 -3.40
N ASP A 354 27.40 0.45 -4.61
CA ASP A 354 27.80 1.80 -5.04
C ASP A 354 26.63 2.80 -5.12
N THR A 355 25.38 2.32 -5.08
CA THR A 355 24.19 3.18 -5.04
C THR A 355 23.83 3.64 -3.63
N ALA A 356 24.56 3.18 -2.60
CA ALA A 356 24.31 3.55 -1.22
C ALA A 356 24.29 5.08 -1.00
N GLY A 357 23.24 5.56 -0.36
CA GLY A 357 23.01 6.98 -0.07
C GLY A 357 22.34 7.78 -1.19
N GLN A 358 22.23 7.23 -2.41
CA GLN A 358 21.54 7.85 -3.55
C GLN A 358 20.03 7.87 -3.31
N GLN A 359 19.35 8.90 -3.81
CA GLN A 359 17.89 8.89 -3.90
C GLN A 359 17.44 8.27 -5.21
N ILE A 360 16.52 7.32 -5.10
CA ILE A 360 15.94 6.56 -6.21
C ILE A 360 14.42 6.70 -6.21
N GLY A 361 13.85 6.66 -7.40
CA GLY A 361 12.42 6.49 -7.65
C GLY A 361 12.15 5.05 -8.04
N ILE A 362 11.04 4.50 -7.56
CA ILE A 362 10.63 3.13 -7.82
C ILE A 362 9.16 3.15 -8.30
N ASP A 363 8.92 2.66 -9.50
CA ASP A 363 7.59 2.51 -10.08
C ASP A 363 7.27 1.01 -10.15
N TYR A 364 6.24 0.53 -9.45
CA TYR A 364 5.98 -0.91 -9.37
C TYR A 364 4.51 -1.31 -9.15
N SER A 365 4.17 -2.55 -9.46
CA SER A 365 2.80 -3.07 -9.36
C SER A 365 2.64 -4.02 -8.16
N VAL A 366 1.55 -3.86 -7.40
CA VAL A 366 1.30 -4.63 -6.16
C VAL A 366 -0.04 -5.34 -6.15
N MET A 367 -0.09 -6.46 -5.40
CA MET A 367 -1.26 -7.31 -5.12
C MET A 367 -1.60 -7.29 -3.62
N ASP A 368 -1.49 -6.13 -2.99
CA ASP A 368 -1.48 -5.92 -1.55
C ASP A 368 -2.86 -6.00 -0.87
N TRP A 369 -3.75 -6.88 -1.36
CA TRP A 369 -5.13 -7.02 -0.91
C TRP A 369 -5.38 -8.18 0.05
N GLN A 370 -4.36 -8.95 0.48
CA GLN A 370 -4.57 -10.04 1.47
C GLN A 370 -3.51 -10.17 2.55
N ILE A 371 -2.35 -9.55 2.35
CA ILE A 371 -1.24 -9.71 3.29
C ILE A 371 -1.18 -8.46 4.16
N LEU A 372 -1.59 -8.65 5.41
CA LEU A 372 -1.42 -7.65 6.46
C LEU A 372 0.00 -7.76 6.99
N HIS A 373 0.52 -6.67 7.53
CA HIS A 373 1.76 -6.72 8.26
C HIS A 373 1.76 -5.83 9.49
N ASP A 374 2.54 -6.23 10.49
CA ASP A 374 2.86 -5.41 11.65
C ASP A 374 4.39 -5.31 11.78
N ASP A 375 4.89 -4.10 11.96
CA ASP A 375 6.29 -3.84 12.28
C ASP A 375 6.45 -3.81 13.80
N VAL A 376 7.25 -4.72 14.35
CA VAL A 376 7.38 -4.89 15.79
C VAL A 376 8.83 -4.91 16.23
N ASP A 377 9.09 -4.27 17.37
CA ASP A 377 10.36 -4.43 18.06
C ASP A 377 10.35 -5.75 18.83
N VAL A 378 11.41 -6.54 18.66
CA VAL A 378 11.59 -7.82 19.33
C VAL A 378 12.10 -7.57 20.75
N PRO A 379 11.34 -7.96 21.79
CA PRO A 379 11.84 -7.91 23.16
C PRO A 379 13.02 -8.89 23.30
N LEU A 380 14.16 -8.40 23.77
CA LEU A 380 15.35 -9.22 23.99
C LEU A 380 15.30 -9.98 25.32
N ASP A 381 14.40 -9.57 26.23
CA ASP A 381 14.16 -10.25 27.48
C ASP A 381 12.97 -11.21 27.35
N PRO A 382 13.07 -12.44 27.87
CA PRO A 382 11.93 -13.36 27.94
C PRO A 382 10.82 -12.77 28.80
N ASP A 383 9.56 -13.15 28.54
CA ASP A 383 8.41 -12.66 29.30
C ASP A 383 8.57 -13.02 30.81
N PRO A 384 8.44 -12.05 31.75
CA PRO A 384 8.59 -12.28 33.19
C PRO A 384 7.72 -13.40 33.79
N GLY A 385 6.67 -13.81 33.08
CA GLY A 385 5.76 -14.89 33.48
C GLY A 385 6.09 -16.28 32.92
N GLN A 386 7.10 -16.42 32.05
CA GLN A 386 7.56 -17.76 31.65
C GLN A 386 8.33 -18.38 32.80
N ASP A 387 7.77 -19.42 33.41
CA ASP A 387 8.43 -20.18 34.48
C ASP A 387 9.88 -20.50 34.06
N ALA A 388 10.84 -20.22 34.94
CA ALA A 388 12.26 -20.53 34.79
C ALA A 388 12.57 -22.05 34.66
N VAL A 389 11.53 -22.86 34.42
CA VAL A 389 11.51 -24.32 34.36
C VAL A 389 11.60 -24.85 32.92
N LEU A 390 11.52 -24.00 31.88
CA LEU A 390 11.89 -24.44 30.54
C LEU A 390 13.37 -24.89 30.55
N PRO A 391 13.66 -26.17 30.26
CA PRO A 391 14.98 -26.76 30.53
C PRO A 391 16.08 -26.23 29.61
N ASP A 392 15.72 -25.52 28.53
CA ASP A 392 16.64 -24.94 27.56
C ASP A 392 16.30 -23.45 27.35
N PRO A 393 17.24 -22.51 27.62
CA PRO A 393 17.11 -21.10 27.26
C PRO A 393 16.77 -20.89 25.78
N ALA A 394 17.09 -21.85 24.91
CA ALA A 394 16.72 -21.83 23.51
C ALA A 394 15.21 -21.86 23.26
N ASP A 395 14.40 -22.31 24.22
CA ASP A 395 12.94 -22.44 24.14
C ASP A 395 12.16 -21.25 24.76
N GLN A 396 12.84 -20.20 25.20
CA GLN A 396 12.18 -18.99 25.72
C GLN A 396 11.59 -18.14 24.59
N TYR A 397 10.44 -17.53 24.84
CA TYR A 397 9.75 -16.66 23.88
C TYR A 397 9.54 -15.25 24.44
N ALA A 398 9.70 -14.26 23.57
CA ALA A 398 9.24 -12.91 23.76
C ALA A 398 7.89 -12.76 23.06
N TRP A 399 6.85 -12.44 23.82
CA TRP A 399 5.50 -12.31 23.27
C TRP A 399 5.28 -10.90 22.72
N VAL A 400 4.94 -10.84 21.45
CA VAL A 400 4.58 -9.60 20.76
C VAL A 400 3.10 -9.63 20.43
N LYS A 401 2.42 -8.52 20.70
CA LYS A 401 1.01 -8.35 20.36
C LYS A 401 0.87 -7.77 18.95
N LEU A 402 0.15 -8.48 18.10
CA LEU A 402 -0.19 -8.04 16.76
C LEU A 402 -1.37 -7.06 16.81
N SER A 403 -1.48 -6.19 15.80
CA SER A 403 -2.61 -5.28 15.65
C SER A 403 -3.93 -6.03 15.48
N PHE A 404 -3.86 -7.24 14.93
CA PHE A 404 -5.01 -8.10 14.70
C PHE A 404 -5.01 -9.34 15.62
N PRO A 405 -6.02 -9.50 16.51
CA PRO A 405 -6.17 -10.71 17.29
C PRO A 405 -6.75 -11.84 16.43
N PHE A 406 -6.05 -12.97 16.38
CA PHE A 406 -6.51 -14.15 15.67
C PHE A 406 -6.20 -15.43 16.43
N ILE A 407 -6.76 -16.52 15.92
CA ILE A 407 -6.56 -17.88 16.38
C ILE A 407 -6.05 -18.69 15.19
N ILE A 408 -5.09 -19.58 15.38
CA ILE A 408 -4.73 -20.50 14.29
C ILE A 408 -5.84 -21.53 14.16
N ARG A 409 -6.29 -21.80 12.94
CA ARG A 409 -6.94 -23.07 12.62
C ARG A 409 -5.99 -23.89 11.76
N ASP A 410 -5.93 -25.19 12.01
CA ASP A 410 -5.24 -26.07 11.09
C ASP A 410 -5.98 -26.01 9.74
N ILE A 411 -5.25 -25.82 8.64
CA ILE A 411 -5.84 -25.75 7.31
C ILE A 411 -6.54 -27.05 6.92
N ASN A 412 -6.16 -28.15 7.58
CA ASN A 412 -6.70 -29.49 7.37
C ASN A 412 -7.87 -29.81 8.30
N GLU A 413 -8.14 -28.98 9.32
CA GLU A 413 -9.39 -29.06 10.05
C GLU A 413 -10.46 -28.48 9.13
N PRO A 414 -11.43 -29.28 8.64
CA PRO A 414 -12.54 -28.75 7.88
C PRO A 414 -13.18 -27.64 8.71
N ILE A 415 -13.49 -26.51 8.06
CA ILE A 415 -14.45 -25.56 8.64
C ILE A 415 -15.69 -26.42 8.86
N GLY A 416 -16.00 -26.72 10.13
CA GLY A 416 -17.15 -27.53 10.47
C GLY A 416 -18.31 -27.07 9.62
N ASP A 417 -18.82 -27.97 8.78
CA ASP A 417 -19.92 -27.67 7.86
C ASP A 417 -21.19 -27.33 8.65
N GLY A 418 -21.16 -27.54 9.97
CA GLY A 418 -22.23 -27.23 10.90
C GLY A 418 -23.41 -28.16 10.71
N ASP A 419 -23.18 -29.29 10.03
CA ASP A 419 -24.21 -30.26 9.69
C ASP A 419 -24.54 -31.16 10.88
N ASP A 420 -23.64 -31.33 11.86
CA ASP A 420 -23.92 -32.05 13.12
C ASP A 420 -24.00 -31.10 14.34
N PRO A 421 -25.20 -30.63 14.72
CA PRO A 421 -25.37 -29.76 15.89
C PRO A 421 -25.11 -30.48 17.23
N ASP A 422 -24.94 -31.80 17.24
CA ASP A 422 -24.69 -32.60 18.43
C ASP A 422 -23.20 -32.98 18.60
N ASP A 423 -22.34 -32.72 17.61
CA ASP A 423 -20.89 -32.89 17.74
C ASP A 423 -20.22 -31.58 18.22
N PRO A 424 -19.78 -31.49 19.49
CA PRO A 424 -19.09 -30.30 19.99
C PRO A 424 -17.74 -30.03 19.30
N SER A 425 -17.16 -31.02 18.61
CA SER A 425 -15.98 -30.83 17.76
C SER A 425 -16.28 -30.21 16.41
N ASP A 426 -17.55 -30.20 16.00
CA ASP A 426 -18.07 -29.52 14.80
C ASP A 426 -18.64 -28.12 15.11
N SER A 427 -18.45 -27.64 16.35
CA SER A 427 -18.88 -26.31 16.75
C SER A 427 -18.11 -25.25 15.98
N PHE A 428 -18.80 -24.59 15.04
CA PHE A 428 -18.28 -23.47 14.29
C PHE A 428 -17.73 -22.40 15.24
N ASP A 429 -16.42 -22.30 15.35
CA ASP A 429 -15.78 -21.20 16.03
C ASP A 429 -16.02 -19.93 15.20
N PRO A 430 -16.64 -18.86 15.74
CA PRO A 430 -16.88 -17.65 14.97
C PRO A 430 -15.69 -16.67 15.02
N ARG A 431 -14.59 -17.03 15.69
CA ARG A 431 -13.43 -16.16 15.93
C ARG A 431 -12.54 -16.00 14.69
N PRO A 432 -11.84 -14.86 14.54
CA PRO A 432 -10.94 -14.61 13.43
C PRO A 432 -9.87 -15.68 13.38
N ALA A 433 -9.81 -16.43 12.30
CA ALA A 433 -8.74 -17.38 12.09
C ALA A 433 -7.65 -16.79 11.20
N MET A 434 -6.40 -17.21 11.39
CA MET A 434 -5.32 -16.93 10.44
C MET A 434 -5.24 -18.08 9.44
N GLN A 435 -5.26 -17.78 8.14
CA GLN A 435 -5.36 -18.81 7.08
C GLN A 435 -4.00 -19.39 6.66
N GLN A 436 -2.88 -18.68 6.87
CA GLN A 436 -1.59 -18.97 6.23
C GLN A 436 -0.39 -18.78 7.18
N PRO A 437 0.77 -19.39 6.90
CA PRO A 437 1.95 -19.24 7.74
C PRO A 437 2.37 -17.77 7.85
N VAL A 438 2.77 -17.39 9.07
CA VAL A 438 3.43 -16.11 9.31
C VAL A 438 4.79 -16.13 8.66
N PHE A 439 5.07 -15.12 7.85
CA PHE A 439 6.43 -14.81 7.44
C PHE A 439 6.96 -13.72 8.36
N LEU A 440 8.13 -13.97 8.92
CA LEU A 440 8.88 -12.94 9.62
C LEU A 440 9.91 -12.39 8.66
N GLN A 441 9.95 -11.07 8.49
CA GLN A 441 11.00 -10.39 7.75
C GLN A 441 11.84 -9.59 8.74
N ASN A 442 13.14 -9.72 8.66
CA ASN A 442 14.04 -8.87 9.40
C ASN A 442 13.97 -7.45 8.84
N ILE A 443 13.57 -6.47 9.64
CA ILE A 443 13.56 -5.06 9.22
C ILE A 443 14.45 -4.20 10.12
N ASP A 444 15.38 -4.82 10.84
CA ASP A 444 16.40 -4.10 11.60
C ASP A 444 17.48 -3.56 10.65
N PRO A 445 17.57 -2.22 10.46
CA PRO A 445 18.52 -1.63 9.53
C PRO A 445 19.99 -1.87 9.93
N ASN A 446 20.26 -2.31 11.17
CA ASN A 446 21.61 -2.61 11.63
C ASN A 446 22.01 -4.07 11.40
N SER A 447 21.07 -4.93 10.99
CA SER A 447 21.33 -6.34 10.78
C SER A 447 21.95 -6.60 9.40
N PRO A 448 22.98 -7.47 9.29
CA PRO A 448 23.50 -7.90 7.98
C PRO A 448 22.47 -8.67 7.14
N ASP A 449 21.39 -9.15 7.76
CA ASP A 449 20.28 -9.84 7.12
C ASP A 449 19.03 -8.96 6.96
N TYR A 450 19.18 -7.63 7.02
CA TYR A 450 18.08 -6.70 6.79
C TYR A 450 17.31 -7.04 5.50
N GLY A 451 15.99 -7.05 5.59
CA GLY A 451 15.05 -7.33 4.53
C GLY A 451 14.81 -8.82 4.23
N LYS A 452 15.64 -9.73 4.73
CA LYS A 452 15.47 -11.17 4.48
C LYS A 452 14.33 -11.76 5.30
N VAL A 453 13.68 -12.77 4.73
CA VAL A 453 12.73 -13.63 5.46
C VAL A 453 13.52 -14.46 6.48
N ILE A 454 13.09 -14.38 7.73
CA ILE A 454 13.60 -15.17 8.85
C ILE A 454 12.97 -16.54 8.76
N ASP A 455 13.80 -17.55 8.54
CA ASP A 455 13.44 -18.97 8.48
C ASP A 455 12.35 -19.25 7.45
N ALA A 456 12.70 -19.14 6.15
CA ALA A 456 11.82 -19.43 5.02
C ALA A 456 11.18 -20.84 5.07
N ASP A 457 11.90 -21.81 5.65
CA ASP A 457 11.43 -23.19 5.88
C ASP A 457 10.70 -23.37 7.24
N GLY A 458 10.55 -22.27 7.98
CA GLY A 458 9.83 -22.21 9.26
C GLY A 458 10.52 -22.90 10.43
N THR A 459 11.79 -23.34 10.33
CA THR A 459 12.47 -24.04 11.44
C THR A 459 13.92 -23.57 11.69
N TYR A 460 14.24 -23.28 12.96
CA TYR A 460 15.59 -23.10 13.49
C TYR A 460 15.93 -24.28 14.40
N GLY A 461 16.95 -25.07 14.04
CA GLY A 461 17.29 -26.30 14.79
C GLY A 461 16.17 -27.34 14.80
N GLY A 462 15.31 -27.37 13.76
CA GLY A 462 14.15 -28.26 13.67
C GLY A 462 12.91 -27.80 14.46
N LYS A 463 12.95 -26.63 15.12
CA LYS A 463 11.80 -26.04 15.83
C LYS A 463 11.38 -24.73 15.17
N ARG A 464 10.10 -24.37 15.23
CA ARG A 464 9.65 -23.07 14.71
C ARG A 464 10.24 -21.91 15.52
N THR A 465 10.66 -20.87 14.81
CA THR A 465 11.25 -19.64 15.38
C THR A 465 10.21 -18.74 16.03
N TRP A 466 8.97 -18.94 15.63
CA TRP A 466 7.82 -18.35 16.24
C TRP A 466 6.85 -19.44 16.68
N THR A 467 6.09 -19.14 17.71
CA THR A 467 4.91 -19.91 18.10
C THR A 467 3.76 -18.95 18.30
N PHE A 468 2.54 -19.44 18.17
CA PHE A 468 1.41 -18.73 18.73
C PHE A 468 1.19 -19.15 20.16
N ASP A 469 0.55 -18.26 20.90
CA ASP A 469 0.02 -18.62 22.21
C ASP A 469 -1.18 -19.51 21.94
N ASP A 470 -1.08 -20.78 22.32
CA ASP A 470 -2.16 -21.74 22.14
C ASP A 470 -3.28 -21.38 23.13
N PRO A 471 -4.45 -20.87 22.66
CA PRO A 471 -5.53 -20.48 23.55
C PRO A 471 -6.12 -21.69 24.30
N VAL A 472 -5.81 -22.93 23.92
CA VAL A 472 -6.24 -24.12 24.68
C VAL A 472 -5.53 -24.20 26.04
N ARG A 473 -4.36 -23.58 26.21
CA ARG A 473 -3.61 -23.58 27.49
C ARG A 473 -3.99 -22.45 28.45
N GLY A 474 -4.73 -21.45 28.01
CA GLY A 474 -5.14 -20.31 28.83
C GLY A 474 -6.61 -19.99 28.64
N THR A 475 -7.41 -20.13 29.71
CA THR A 475 -8.78 -19.59 29.80
C THR A 475 -8.83 -18.06 29.76
N ASP A 476 -7.69 -17.39 29.58
CA ASP A 476 -7.55 -15.94 29.61
C ASP A 476 -7.54 -15.35 28.19
N HIS A 477 -8.66 -14.73 27.84
CA HIS A 477 -8.89 -14.05 26.58
C HIS A 477 -7.96 -12.84 26.31
N SER A 478 -7.12 -12.45 27.28
CA SER A 478 -6.15 -11.35 27.12
C SER A 478 -4.93 -11.71 26.24
N GLN A 479 -4.79 -12.98 25.84
CA GLN A 479 -3.65 -13.50 25.08
C GLN A 479 -3.91 -13.71 23.58
N ALA A 480 -5.15 -13.58 23.09
CA ALA A 480 -5.44 -13.65 21.65
C ALA A 480 -4.66 -12.57 20.87
N GLY A 481 -4.07 -12.96 19.72
CA GLY A 481 -3.27 -12.07 18.89
C GLY A 481 -1.82 -11.86 19.31
N ARG A 482 -1.26 -12.76 20.13
CA ARG A 482 0.17 -12.73 20.46
C ARG A 482 0.94 -13.75 19.64
N ILE A 483 2.10 -13.34 19.17
CA ILE A 483 3.10 -14.21 18.57
C ILE A 483 4.32 -14.25 19.48
N GLY A 484 4.72 -15.45 19.85
CA GLY A 484 5.90 -15.72 20.66
C GLY A 484 7.09 -15.83 19.73
N LEU A 485 8.03 -14.89 19.82
CA LEU A 485 9.27 -14.87 19.07
C LEU A 485 10.36 -15.52 19.93
N ARG A 486 11.03 -16.56 19.41
CA ARG A 486 12.02 -17.33 20.17
C ARG A 486 13.28 -16.50 20.45
N VAL A 487 13.45 -16.05 21.69
CA VAL A 487 14.48 -15.07 22.09
C VAL A 487 15.89 -15.50 21.67
N ALA A 488 16.22 -16.78 21.83
CA ALA A 488 17.54 -17.30 21.52
C ALA A 488 17.94 -17.19 20.03
N ARG A 489 16.98 -17.00 19.11
CA ARG A 489 17.27 -16.72 17.71
C ARG A 489 17.63 -15.24 17.50
N PHE A 490 16.92 -14.35 18.18
CA PHE A 490 17.07 -12.90 18.05
C PHE A 490 18.22 -12.33 18.88
N ASN A 491 18.66 -13.04 19.94
CA ASN A 491 19.78 -12.66 20.82
C ASN A 491 21.13 -13.28 20.42
N GLN A 492 21.29 -13.77 19.19
CA GLN A 492 22.57 -14.35 18.78
C GLN A 492 23.63 -13.26 18.60
N PRO A 493 24.84 -13.42 19.17
CA PRO A 493 25.93 -12.48 18.93
C PRO A 493 26.18 -12.30 17.42
N GLY A 494 26.03 -11.07 16.93
CA GLY A 494 26.20 -10.72 15.51
C GLY A 494 24.94 -10.82 14.65
N ALA A 495 23.83 -11.33 15.19
CA ALA A 495 22.52 -11.37 14.54
C ALA A 495 21.43 -10.79 15.47
N GLU A 496 21.77 -9.75 16.24
CA GLU A 496 20.80 -9.00 17.02
C GLU A 496 19.76 -8.38 16.07
N ILE A 497 18.66 -9.10 15.88
CA ILE A 497 17.52 -8.65 15.10
C ILE A 497 16.57 -8.03 16.10
N ARG A 498 16.54 -6.69 16.14
CA ARG A 498 15.71 -5.95 17.10
C ARG A 498 14.35 -5.59 16.55
N ARG A 499 14.15 -5.69 15.24
CA ARG A 499 12.90 -5.31 14.58
C ARG A 499 12.53 -6.30 13.49
N VAL A 500 11.29 -6.77 13.52
CA VAL A 500 10.74 -7.69 12.53
C VAL A 500 9.42 -7.19 11.99
N ARG A 501 9.17 -7.46 10.72
CA ARG A 501 7.86 -7.31 10.09
C ARG A 501 7.20 -8.67 10.03
N ILE A 502 5.96 -8.72 10.49
CA ILE A 502 5.20 -9.96 10.61
C ILE A 502 4.11 -9.92 9.57
N TYR A 503 4.23 -10.73 8.52
CA TYR A 503 3.22 -10.85 7.47
C TYR A 503 2.23 -11.96 7.81
N TYR A 504 0.93 -11.67 7.70
CA TYR A 504 -0.13 -12.63 7.98
C TYR A 504 -1.38 -12.38 7.14
N ARG A 505 -2.28 -13.37 7.09
CA ARG A 505 -3.58 -13.28 6.39
C ARG A 505 -4.73 -13.69 7.30
N THR A 506 -5.86 -13.02 7.17
CA THR A 506 -7.09 -13.37 7.91
C THR A 506 -7.94 -14.34 7.09
N LEU A 507 -8.43 -15.43 7.70
CA LEU A 507 -9.34 -16.41 7.11
C LEU A 507 -10.66 -15.76 6.68
N ASP A 508 -11.16 -14.81 7.46
CA ASP A 508 -12.41 -14.09 7.18
C ASP A 508 -12.25 -12.96 6.14
N GLY A 509 -11.09 -12.89 5.48
CA GLY A 509 -10.97 -12.36 4.12
C GLY A 509 -11.22 -10.86 3.93
N PHE A 510 -10.73 -9.99 4.81
CA PHE A 510 -10.70 -8.55 4.49
C PHE A 510 -9.37 -8.12 3.86
N ALA A 511 -9.47 -7.17 2.94
CA ALA A 511 -8.37 -6.54 2.22
C ALA A 511 -8.19 -5.11 2.71
N ALA A 512 -6.96 -4.70 2.98
CA ALA A 512 -6.64 -3.29 3.19
C ALA A 512 -6.04 -2.70 1.92
N GLN A 513 -6.45 -1.49 1.55
CA GLN A 513 -5.95 -0.81 0.37
C GLN A 513 -5.59 0.63 0.66
N VAL A 514 -4.46 1.07 0.12
CA VAL A 514 -4.01 2.46 0.18
C VAL A 514 -4.37 3.15 -1.13
N LEU A 515 -4.99 4.31 -1.04
CA LEU A 515 -5.32 5.14 -2.19
C LEU A 515 -4.70 6.51 -1.99
N LYS A 516 -4.08 7.01 -3.05
CA LYS A 516 -3.42 8.31 -3.03
C LYS A 516 -3.55 8.96 -4.41
N PRO A 517 -4.17 10.16 -4.51
CA PRO A 517 -4.11 10.96 -5.71
C PRO A 517 -2.66 11.31 -6.04
N TYR A 518 -2.44 11.70 -7.28
CA TYR A 518 -1.11 12.09 -7.73
C TYR A 518 -0.62 13.34 -6.96
N ALA A 519 0.67 13.37 -6.61
CA ALA A 519 1.21 14.39 -5.73
C ALA A 519 1.13 15.79 -6.35
N THR A 520 1.41 15.89 -7.65
CA THR A 520 1.37 17.16 -8.41
C THR A 520 0.78 16.93 -9.79
N TYR A 521 -0.32 17.61 -10.10
CA TYR A 521 -0.95 17.52 -11.40
C TYR A 521 -0.43 18.63 -12.33
N SER A 522 -0.19 18.29 -13.59
CA SER A 522 0.13 19.25 -14.65
C SER A 522 -1.10 19.57 -15.50
N ASN A 523 -1.13 20.72 -16.17
CA ASN A 523 -2.25 21.07 -17.04
C ASN A 523 -2.24 20.15 -18.28
N ALA A 524 -3.33 19.42 -18.51
CA ALA A 524 -3.67 18.85 -19.80
C ALA A 524 -4.23 20.00 -20.63
N GLU A 525 -3.40 20.60 -21.49
CA GLU A 525 -3.88 21.60 -22.42
C GLU A 525 -4.98 21.02 -23.32
N TYR A 526 -5.93 21.90 -23.66
CA TYR A 526 -7.35 21.62 -23.89
C TYR A 526 -7.67 20.66 -25.06
N TRP A 527 -6.71 20.24 -25.88
CA TRP A 527 -6.99 19.70 -27.22
C TRP A 527 -6.48 18.27 -27.45
N ALA A 528 -5.60 17.72 -26.57
CA ALA A 528 -4.95 16.43 -26.82
C ALA A 528 -5.80 15.19 -26.48
N ALA A 529 -6.78 15.30 -25.59
CA ALA A 529 -7.80 14.28 -25.32
C ALA A 529 -8.92 14.92 -24.48
N ASN A 530 -10.18 14.53 -24.70
CA ASN A 530 -11.29 14.97 -23.83
C ASN A 530 -11.16 14.44 -22.38
N GLU A 531 -10.12 13.66 -22.08
CA GLU A 531 -9.92 12.98 -20.82
C GLU A 531 -8.48 13.22 -20.33
N PRO A 532 -8.28 13.82 -19.15
CA PRO A 532 -6.95 14.02 -18.58
C PRO A 532 -6.29 12.67 -18.28
N ARG A 533 -4.95 12.65 -18.21
CA ARG A 533 -4.18 11.52 -17.66
C ARG A 533 -4.16 11.60 -16.13
N PHE A 534 -3.77 10.50 -15.48
CA PHE A 534 -3.74 10.38 -14.01
C PHE A 534 -2.89 11.43 -13.27
N ASP A 535 -1.93 12.05 -13.95
CA ASP A 535 -1.01 13.08 -13.46
C ASP A 535 -1.34 14.47 -14.03
N ARG A 536 -2.52 14.63 -14.66
CA ARG A 536 -2.95 15.88 -15.29
C ARG A 536 -4.35 16.31 -14.89
N TYR A 537 -4.63 17.59 -15.08
CA TYR A 537 -5.96 18.19 -14.95
C TYR A 537 -6.31 19.02 -16.18
N LEU A 538 -7.59 19.18 -16.51
CA LEU A 538 -8.05 20.08 -17.58
C LEU A 538 -8.78 21.29 -16.99
N LEU A 539 -8.34 22.51 -17.30
CA LEU A 539 -9.05 23.73 -16.90
C LEU A 539 -10.11 24.11 -17.95
N ARG A 540 -11.36 24.35 -17.52
CA ARG A 540 -12.46 24.80 -18.40
C ARG A 540 -13.33 25.86 -17.73
N ALA A 541 -13.79 26.83 -18.51
CA ALA A 541 -14.88 27.71 -18.12
C ALA A 541 -16.23 27.03 -18.43
N VAL A 542 -17.12 26.95 -17.44
CA VAL A 542 -18.50 26.44 -17.57
C VAL A 542 -19.44 27.55 -17.13
N GLY A 543 -20.01 28.27 -18.09
CA GLY A 543 -20.75 29.50 -17.79
C GLY A 543 -19.83 30.58 -17.22
N SER A 544 -20.12 31.08 -16.01
CA SER A 544 -19.28 32.05 -15.28
C SER A 544 -18.33 31.39 -14.28
N GLU A 545 -18.22 30.07 -14.29
CA GLU A 545 -17.46 29.30 -13.30
C GLU A 545 -16.25 28.63 -13.94
N TRP A 546 -15.21 28.41 -13.14
CA TRP A 546 -14.00 27.71 -13.58
C TRP A 546 -13.89 26.35 -12.92
N TRP A 547 -13.72 25.34 -13.75
CA TRP A 547 -13.72 23.94 -13.36
C TRP A 547 -12.38 23.32 -13.72
N LEU A 548 -11.81 22.53 -12.80
CA LEU A 548 -10.70 21.63 -13.08
C LEU A 548 -11.27 20.23 -13.22
N TYR A 549 -10.98 19.55 -14.33
CA TYR A 549 -11.37 18.16 -14.55
C TYR A 549 -10.19 17.22 -14.30
N PHE A 550 -10.48 16.07 -13.73
CA PHE A 550 -9.54 15.02 -13.34
C PHE A 550 -10.01 13.68 -13.88
N THR A 551 -9.15 12.67 -13.77
CA THR A 551 -9.55 11.31 -14.11
C THR A 551 -10.63 10.79 -13.17
N LEU A 552 -11.39 9.79 -13.61
CA LEU A 552 -12.37 9.14 -12.75
C LEU A 552 -11.70 8.43 -11.56
N ALA A 553 -10.45 8.00 -11.74
CA ALA A 553 -9.59 7.44 -10.69
C ALA A 553 -9.27 8.42 -9.55
N ASP A 554 -9.48 9.71 -9.73
CA ASP A 554 -9.24 10.71 -8.67
C ASP A 554 -10.52 11.09 -7.90
N VAL A 555 -11.70 10.58 -8.28
CA VAL A 555 -12.97 10.94 -7.64
C VAL A 555 -12.98 10.56 -6.16
N GLY A 556 -13.41 11.50 -5.31
CA GLY A 556 -13.44 11.37 -3.86
C GLY A 556 -12.12 11.73 -3.17
N HIS A 557 -11.03 11.90 -3.91
CA HIS A 557 -9.78 12.41 -3.36
C HIS A 557 -9.80 13.93 -3.18
N SER A 558 -8.93 14.43 -2.30
CA SER A 558 -8.79 15.86 -2.04
C SER A 558 -7.56 16.43 -2.72
N VAL A 559 -7.70 17.62 -3.30
CA VAL A 559 -6.63 18.40 -3.93
C VAL A 559 -6.54 19.80 -3.34
N SER A 560 -5.34 20.37 -3.34
CA SER A 560 -5.06 21.77 -3.05
C SER A 560 -4.75 22.49 -4.36
N VAL A 561 -5.38 23.64 -4.59
CA VAL A 561 -5.20 24.45 -5.79
C VAL A 561 -4.69 25.84 -5.42
N ASP A 562 -3.60 26.24 -6.09
CA ASP A 562 -3.10 27.62 -6.08
C ASP A 562 -3.40 28.25 -7.45
N TYR A 563 -4.02 29.42 -7.49
CA TYR A 563 -4.34 30.10 -8.75
C TYR A 563 -4.41 31.61 -8.61
N THR A 564 -4.25 32.30 -9.74
CA THR A 564 -4.42 33.75 -9.84
C THR A 564 -5.59 34.06 -10.75
N TYR A 565 -6.49 34.94 -10.31
CA TYR A 565 -7.64 35.40 -11.09
C TYR A 565 -7.73 36.93 -11.10
N GLU A 566 -8.50 37.45 -12.04
CA GLU A 566 -8.78 38.88 -12.17
C GLU A 566 -10.15 39.24 -11.58
N ASP A 567 -10.13 40.22 -10.67
CA ASP A 567 -11.29 40.82 -10.02
C ASP A 567 -11.37 42.29 -10.48
N GLY A 568 -12.08 42.54 -11.58
CA GLY A 568 -12.08 43.85 -12.25
C GLY A 568 -10.73 44.15 -12.89
N GLN A 569 -9.92 45.01 -12.26
CA GLN A 569 -8.54 45.31 -12.69
C GLN A 569 -7.48 44.77 -11.71
N ALA A 570 -7.90 44.18 -10.58
CA ALA A 570 -6.99 43.67 -9.57
C ALA A 570 -6.70 42.18 -9.83
N LEU A 571 -5.43 41.80 -9.77
CA LEU A 571 -5.05 40.39 -9.72
C LEU A 571 -5.12 39.91 -8.27
N ARG A 572 -5.83 38.81 -8.07
CA ARG A 572 -6.00 38.14 -6.77
C ARG A 572 -5.37 36.76 -6.86
N LYS A 573 -4.52 36.43 -5.89
CA LYS A 573 -3.93 35.09 -5.76
C LYS A 573 -4.61 34.33 -4.63
N VAL A 574 -5.03 33.10 -4.93
CA VAL A 574 -5.54 32.12 -3.98
C VAL A 574 -4.48 31.06 -3.78
N VAL A 575 -4.22 30.70 -2.52
CA VAL A 575 -3.20 29.71 -2.15
C VAL A 575 -3.84 28.71 -1.21
N GLY A 576 -3.68 27.43 -1.53
CA GLY A 576 -4.11 26.32 -0.68
C GLY A 576 -5.61 26.08 -0.70
N GLU A 577 -6.33 26.41 -1.78
CA GLU A 577 -7.77 26.15 -1.84
C GLU A 577 -8.02 24.63 -1.91
N MET A 578 -8.65 24.11 -0.86
CA MET A 578 -8.89 22.68 -0.71
C MET A 578 -10.22 22.29 -1.34
N HIS A 579 -10.19 21.25 -2.17
CA HIS A 579 -11.38 20.69 -2.82
C HIS A 579 -11.40 19.18 -2.73
N THR A 580 -12.60 18.60 -2.74
CA THR A 580 -12.81 17.17 -2.98
C THR A 580 -13.28 17.00 -4.42
N ILE A 581 -12.60 16.13 -5.16
CA ILE A 581 -12.92 15.84 -6.56
C ILE A 581 -14.29 15.14 -6.60
N THR A 582 -15.23 15.74 -7.29
CA THR A 582 -16.61 15.27 -7.42
C THR A 582 -16.82 14.65 -8.79
N GLU A 583 -17.63 13.61 -8.89
CA GLU A 583 -17.94 12.98 -10.18
C GLU A 583 -18.81 13.89 -11.05
N THR A 584 -18.52 13.96 -12.35
CA THR A 584 -19.39 14.64 -13.33
C THR A 584 -20.73 13.90 -13.46
N ARG A 585 -21.75 14.60 -13.96
CA ARG A 585 -23.12 14.04 -14.07
C ARG A 585 -23.20 12.81 -15.00
N ASP A 586 -22.35 12.76 -16.02
CA ASP A 586 -22.23 11.65 -16.97
C ASP A 586 -21.32 10.52 -16.46
N GLY A 587 -20.65 10.71 -15.31
CA GLY A 587 -19.83 9.69 -14.66
C GLY A 587 -18.53 9.34 -15.37
N THR A 588 -18.07 10.22 -16.26
CA THR A 588 -16.87 10.02 -17.09
C THR A 588 -15.61 10.60 -16.44
N LEU A 589 -15.74 11.70 -15.69
CA LEU A 589 -14.63 12.46 -15.14
C LEU A 589 -14.86 12.86 -13.68
N GLY A 590 -13.77 13.19 -13.00
CA GLY A 590 -13.82 13.98 -11.77
C GLY A 590 -13.77 15.48 -12.10
N TYR A 591 -14.34 16.33 -11.25
CA TYR A 591 -14.19 17.77 -11.36
C TYR A 591 -14.15 18.47 -10.01
N VAL A 592 -13.58 19.67 -10.02
CA VAL A 592 -13.55 20.63 -8.93
C VAL A 592 -13.98 21.98 -9.47
N ARG A 593 -14.88 22.65 -8.75
CA ARG A 593 -15.26 24.04 -9.02
C ARG A 593 -14.40 24.98 -8.16
N LEU A 594 -13.71 25.91 -8.81
CA LEU A 594 -12.89 26.92 -8.15
C LEU A 594 -13.77 28.07 -7.63
N ASN A 595 -13.52 28.54 -6.40
CA ASN A 595 -14.31 29.61 -5.79
C ASN A 595 -13.84 31.00 -6.24
N VAL A 596 -14.04 31.31 -7.52
CA VAL A 596 -13.72 32.64 -8.09
C VAL A 596 -14.90 33.60 -7.87
N PRO A 597 -14.79 34.63 -7.00
CA PRO A 597 -15.87 35.58 -6.75
C PRO A 597 -16.26 36.34 -8.03
N GLY A 598 -17.56 36.51 -8.25
CA GLY A 598 -18.08 37.29 -9.39
C GLY A 598 -17.82 36.70 -10.77
N GLY A 599 -17.30 35.47 -10.87
CA GLY A 599 -16.95 34.84 -12.14
C GLY A 599 -15.73 35.47 -12.82
N GLY A 600 -14.79 36.00 -12.03
CA GLY A 600 -13.53 36.55 -12.52
C GLY A 600 -12.78 35.58 -13.45
N GLN A 601 -11.96 36.12 -14.35
CA GLN A 601 -11.18 35.30 -15.28
C GLN A 601 -9.95 34.74 -14.57
N ILE A 602 -9.77 33.41 -14.59
CA ILE A 602 -8.52 32.80 -14.15
C ILE A 602 -7.42 33.18 -15.13
N ARG A 603 -6.32 33.71 -14.59
CA ARG A 603 -5.13 34.10 -15.34
C ARG A 603 -4.08 33.00 -15.33
N SER A 604 -3.91 32.31 -14.21
CA SER A 604 -3.00 31.17 -14.09
C SER A 604 -3.50 30.19 -13.04
N ILE A 605 -3.25 28.90 -13.28
CA ILE A 605 -3.22 27.88 -12.24
C ILE A 605 -1.75 27.69 -11.89
N ASP A 606 -1.37 28.04 -10.66
CA ASP A 606 0.02 28.06 -10.23
C ASP A 606 0.46 26.65 -9.78
N SER A 607 -0.42 25.91 -9.10
CA SER A 607 -0.19 24.50 -8.78
C SER A 607 -1.48 23.75 -8.44
N VAL A 608 -1.52 22.45 -8.72
CA VAL A 608 -2.57 21.52 -8.29
C VAL A 608 -1.91 20.33 -7.63
N ARG A 609 -2.22 20.06 -6.36
CA ARG A 609 -1.53 19.04 -5.56
C ARG A 609 -2.52 18.06 -4.95
N GLY A 610 -2.23 16.76 -5.05
CA GLY A 610 -2.97 15.74 -4.34
C GLY A 610 -2.68 15.79 -2.84
N MET A 611 -3.73 15.92 -2.03
CA MET A 611 -3.62 16.14 -0.59
C MET A 611 -4.20 15.02 0.26
N SER A 612 -5.02 14.13 -0.30
CA SER A 612 -5.59 13.03 0.49
C SER A 612 -4.69 11.80 0.52
N LEU A 613 -4.69 11.07 1.63
CA LEU A 613 -4.25 9.69 1.71
C LEU A 613 -5.37 8.89 2.36
N GLU A 614 -5.81 7.83 1.72
CA GLU A 614 -6.87 6.98 2.23
C GLU A 614 -6.34 5.57 2.44
N VAL A 615 -6.67 4.98 3.58
CA VAL A 615 -6.57 3.53 3.77
C VAL A 615 -7.99 3.02 3.98
N ARG A 616 -8.39 2.08 3.15
CA ARG A 616 -9.71 1.46 3.20
C ARG A 616 -9.60 -0.02 3.50
N VAL A 617 -10.64 -0.56 4.14
CA VAL A 617 -10.81 -2.01 4.28
C VAL A 617 -12.01 -2.44 3.47
N VAL A 618 -11.85 -3.54 2.74
CA VAL A 618 -12.90 -4.19 1.95
C VAL A 618 -13.10 -5.59 2.51
N TRP A 619 -14.34 -6.02 2.71
CA TRP A 619 -14.65 -7.38 3.13
C TRP A 619 -15.83 -7.95 2.33
N PRO A 620 -15.86 -9.28 2.09
CA PRO A 620 -17.00 -9.94 1.48
C PRO A 620 -18.23 -9.89 2.40
N THR A 621 -19.41 -9.75 1.81
CA THR A 621 -20.66 -9.93 2.58
C THR A 621 -20.86 -11.42 2.86
N ARG A 622 -21.06 -11.79 4.13
CA ARG A 622 -21.24 -13.17 4.59
C ARG A 622 -22.57 -13.74 4.08
N GLY A 623 -22.56 -14.92 3.45
CA GLY A 623 -23.76 -15.61 2.96
C GLY A 623 -23.54 -16.43 1.68
N GLU A 624 -22.48 -16.13 0.93
CA GLU A 624 -21.96 -16.95 -0.17
C GLU A 624 -20.64 -17.57 0.31
N VAL A 625 -20.52 -18.90 0.19
CA VAL A 625 -19.39 -19.65 0.72
C VAL A 625 -18.19 -19.43 -0.19
N ASN A 626 -17.47 -18.34 0.06
CA ASN A 626 -16.18 -18.08 -0.58
C ASN A 626 -15.20 -19.19 -0.17
N ARG A 627 -15.07 -20.23 -1.00
CA ARG A 627 -13.97 -21.19 -0.91
C ARG A 627 -12.69 -20.52 -1.44
N VAL A 628 -12.08 -19.70 -0.59
CA VAL A 628 -10.77 -19.03 -0.78
C VAL A 628 -9.59 -20.04 -0.77
N TYR A 629 -9.87 -21.34 -0.86
CA TYR A 629 -8.89 -22.41 -0.62
C TYR A 629 -7.82 -22.55 -1.72
N ASP A 630 -8.02 -22.03 -2.94
CA ASP A 630 -7.16 -22.36 -4.08
C ASP A 630 -6.09 -21.31 -4.47
N ILE A 631 -5.92 -20.24 -3.68
CA ILE A 631 -4.97 -19.16 -4.03
C ILE A 631 -3.51 -19.57 -3.80
N LEU A 632 -3.23 -20.42 -2.81
CA LEU A 632 -1.86 -20.87 -2.52
C LEU A 632 -1.40 -22.06 -3.37
N THR A 633 -2.32 -22.92 -3.78
CA THR A 633 -2.02 -24.04 -4.68
C THR A 633 -1.72 -23.55 -6.10
N THR A 634 -2.23 -22.38 -6.49
CA THR A 634 -2.06 -21.82 -7.84
C THR A 634 -1.11 -20.62 -7.95
N GLY A 635 -0.84 -19.91 -6.85
CA GLY A 635 0.12 -18.79 -6.79
C GLY A 635 1.58 -19.16 -7.07
N TRP A 636 1.89 -20.46 -7.15
CA TRP A 636 3.20 -20.99 -7.56
C TRP A 636 3.21 -21.56 -8.99
N SER A 637 2.04 -21.67 -9.65
CA SER A 637 1.87 -22.27 -11.00
C SER A 637 1.27 -21.33 -12.05
N GLY A 638 0.98 -20.06 -11.72
CA GLY A 638 0.52 -19.04 -12.68
C GLY A 638 -1.00 -18.96 -12.90
N ALA A 639 -1.80 -19.69 -12.11
CA ALA A 639 -3.25 -19.50 -12.07
C ALA A 639 -3.63 -18.44 -11.03
N ALA A 640 -4.58 -17.56 -11.37
CA ALA A 640 -4.96 -16.45 -10.50
C ALA A 640 -5.98 -16.89 -9.44
N PRO A 641 -6.04 -16.15 -8.32
CA PRO A 641 -7.07 -16.33 -7.31
C PRO A 641 -8.49 -16.13 -7.87
N PHE A 642 -9.38 -17.06 -7.51
CA PHE A 642 -10.82 -16.94 -7.74
C PHE A 642 -11.48 -16.41 -6.46
N PHE A 643 -12.29 -15.34 -6.60
CA PHE A 643 -13.05 -14.76 -5.49
C PHE A 643 -14.49 -15.25 -5.43
N TRP A 644 -15.03 -15.66 -6.57
CA TRP A 644 -16.41 -16.11 -6.76
C TRP A 644 -16.38 -17.36 -7.63
N ARG A 645 -17.37 -18.24 -7.49
CA ARG A 645 -17.73 -19.10 -8.61
C ARG A 645 -18.48 -18.26 -9.66
N ASP A 646 -18.44 -18.69 -10.91
CA ASP A 646 -19.11 -18.01 -12.03
C ASP A 646 -20.64 -17.84 -11.83
N ASP A 647 -21.23 -18.50 -10.82
CA ASP A 647 -22.65 -18.51 -10.51
C ASP A 647 -23.06 -17.76 -9.22
N GLU A 648 -22.13 -17.12 -8.49
CA GLU A 648 -22.41 -16.41 -7.22
C GLU A 648 -22.34 -14.87 -7.37
N SER A 649 -23.23 -14.16 -6.68
CA SER A 649 -23.35 -12.70 -6.76
C SER A 649 -23.31 -12.06 -5.37
N GLY A 650 -22.14 -11.57 -4.96
CA GLY A 650 -21.99 -10.97 -3.64
C GLY A 650 -21.73 -9.47 -3.68
N VAL A 651 -22.26 -8.79 -2.66
CA VAL A 651 -22.00 -7.36 -2.45
C VAL A 651 -20.73 -7.22 -1.59
N LEU A 652 -19.81 -6.36 -1.99
CA LEU A 652 -18.66 -6.00 -1.15
C LEU A 652 -19.02 -4.81 -0.27
N GLN A 653 -18.63 -4.88 1.00
CA GLN A 653 -18.73 -3.76 1.92
C GLN A 653 -17.38 -3.11 2.12
N MET A 654 -17.40 -1.79 2.30
CA MET A 654 -16.20 -0.98 2.39
C MET A 654 -16.34 0.08 3.47
N GLN A 655 -15.24 0.27 4.19
CA GLN A 655 -15.08 1.40 5.09
C GLN A 655 -13.73 2.09 4.84
N ARG A 656 -13.73 3.40 5.01
CA ARG A 656 -12.62 4.28 4.63
C ARG A 656 -12.15 5.08 5.83
N VAL A 657 -10.83 5.21 5.95
CA VAL A 657 -10.18 6.14 6.86
C VAL A 657 -9.31 7.07 6.03
N THR A 658 -9.65 8.36 6.03
CA THR A 658 -9.01 9.35 5.18
C THR A 658 -8.18 10.33 6.00
N ALA A 659 -7.11 10.81 5.39
CA ALA A 659 -6.19 11.82 5.88
C ALA A 659 -5.98 12.91 4.85
N ALA A 660 -5.68 14.12 5.31
CA ALA A 660 -4.90 15.05 4.50
C ALA A 660 -3.41 14.80 4.76
N VAL A 661 -2.67 14.35 3.74
CA VAL A 661 -1.21 14.16 3.76
C VAL A 661 -0.65 14.61 2.42
N ALA A 662 0.17 15.65 2.44
CA ALA A 662 0.95 16.05 1.28
C ALA A 662 2.31 15.34 1.32
N LYS A 663 2.75 14.83 0.17
CA LYS A 663 4.16 14.49 0.00
C LYS A 663 4.96 15.81 -0.03
N PRO A 664 6.04 15.95 0.77
CA PRO A 664 6.90 17.12 0.69
C PRO A 664 7.44 17.26 -0.74
N LEU A 665 7.47 18.49 -1.26
CA LEU A 665 8.19 18.76 -2.49
C LEU A 665 9.68 18.62 -2.20
N GLU A 666 10.34 17.68 -2.86
CA GLU A 666 11.79 17.65 -2.93
C GLU A 666 12.21 18.74 -3.93
N TYR A 667 12.86 19.79 -3.42
CA TYR A 667 13.39 20.90 -4.21
C TYR A 667 14.79 20.61 -4.73
#